data_AF-A0A8I6SHU2-F1
#
_entry.id   AF-A0A8I6SHU2-F1
#
_cell.length_a   1.000
_cell.length_b   1.000
_cell.length_c   1.000
_cell.angle_alpha   90.00
_cell.angle_beta   90.00
_cell.angle_gamma   90.00
#
_symmetry.space_group_name_H-M   'P 1'
#
loop_
_entity.id
_entity.type
_entity.pdbx_description
1 polymer ?
#
loop_
_entity_poly.entity_id
_entity_poly.type
_entity_poly.pdbx_seq_one_letter_code
_entity_poly.pdbx_strand_id
1 'polypeptide(L)'
;MKNQNMKQFQSCQLLSNLCVLTMYQELTGPCRLLKDIKTSKYNVPLPWIAYNEKDVQNIFNEDKIKKKFRLVKDSEDSYVQIVFSKWSLNGTWQGFVNGMKVLAVCKEMEFLTDLRFTVDYENKCAVSPQDFLSERTTEFYDIYLKYRLSNETYIYPIPILNLNYKIGNKFPNKYGDKSQWQLTHRMFVFENPNDFNIEAKTNIAPTTIRYLKSAALSIRVKKGPEEGLINTPLLILSYGEFNKEDVQNNRKKTFSFKVQFSMKSNVKRNMDIGLGILCSASVIWSLIRAWAYTRRSGQRPIDLIAVLHVCIIACGHLANVFFFVISITALHAFVYYKWQAVAHVLLPSARLQYLVRTYVIVSFPLKAFEIFVLIWHHVTVDIFLIDWEQPRAQKQTIFDVSAWRTYFVANKWGEIQTVRKTSVLLQLCLVVFVLKVCGLEHWSLNIPELHTSPNHEAKHASEDRVFRFALSVVVYVGVYLIQWILFSGIYERYIKNSIQEFVDICSLANISLFVLALENYGFYVHGRLIKSIRVHEKLRKPFENRFRKTSAHGFSDTDMATLRKQLRREEEDLVRHRGLVPESDHQTFQILIPTKLRGIYKSLLTNLPHELSRFNITNLKKGNKSVSGSGDHTMQAYVTVNRFLAAFIEHALKDLDYEVRDRLFIEALLDIELHDSKVKGIFFNDNGHSFDNVLYYGNELSLFTFNLIFFCFVEIIAQNYLLAAILTGLCDEAIARIRKYCSRKNFAKKALIDENFLL
;
A
#
# COMPACT_ATOMS: atom_id res chain seq x y z
N MET A 1 -51.60 -54.15 17.44
CA MET A 1 -50.56 -53.42 18.21
C MET A 1 -49.71 -52.45 17.37
N LYS A 2 -49.18 -52.81 16.18
CA LYS A 2 -48.38 -51.86 15.34
C LYS A 2 -49.11 -50.56 14.95
N ASN A 3 -50.41 -50.62 14.60
CA ASN A 3 -51.18 -49.43 14.17
C ASN A 3 -51.52 -48.44 15.30
N GLN A 4 -51.70 -48.90 16.54
CA GLN A 4 -51.96 -48.01 17.68
C GLN A 4 -50.69 -47.24 18.06
N ASN A 5 -49.53 -47.90 18.08
CA ASN A 5 -48.26 -47.25 18.37
C ASN A 5 -47.87 -46.22 17.30
N MET A 6 -48.16 -46.49 16.02
CA MET A 6 -47.93 -45.49 14.95
C MET A 6 -48.84 -44.27 15.07
N LYS A 7 -50.13 -44.45 15.40
CA LYS A 7 -51.05 -43.32 15.65
C LYS A 7 -50.61 -42.49 16.85
N GLN A 8 -50.18 -43.13 17.93
CA GLN A 8 -49.64 -42.44 19.12
C GLN A 8 -48.38 -41.63 18.80
N PHE A 9 -47.46 -42.17 17.99
CA PHE A 9 -46.27 -41.45 17.54
C PHE A 9 -46.61 -40.24 16.66
N GLN A 10 -47.54 -40.39 15.70
CA GLN A 10 -48.02 -39.29 14.87
C GLN A 10 -48.65 -38.18 15.71
N SER A 11 -49.47 -38.53 16.71
CA SER A 11 -50.04 -37.54 17.64
C SER A 11 -48.97 -36.81 18.46
N CYS A 12 -47.90 -37.49 18.88
CA CYS A 12 -46.77 -36.83 19.56
C CYS A 12 -45.98 -35.90 18.63
N GLN A 13 -45.84 -36.27 17.35
CA GLN A 13 -45.22 -35.41 16.32
C GLN A 13 -46.08 -34.19 16.00
N LEU A 14 -47.41 -34.33 15.93
CA LEU A 14 -48.35 -33.21 15.80
C LEU A 14 -48.21 -32.26 17.00
N LEU A 15 -48.23 -32.77 18.23
CA LEU A 15 -48.06 -31.94 19.43
C LEU A 15 -46.70 -31.21 19.43
N SER A 16 -45.65 -31.89 18.97
CA SER A 16 -44.32 -31.31 18.77
C SER A 16 -44.34 -30.17 17.77
N ASN A 17 -44.98 -30.35 16.61
CA ASN A 17 -45.11 -29.32 15.57
C ASN A 17 -45.87 -28.08 16.09
N LEU A 18 -46.97 -28.29 16.81
CA LEU A 18 -47.72 -27.20 17.45
C LEU A 18 -46.85 -26.45 18.48
N CYS A 19 -45.99 -27.15 19.21
CA CYS A 19 -45.04 -26.51 20.12
C CYS A 19 -44.04 -25.60 19.37
N VAL A 20 -43.55 -26.02 18.19
CA VAL A 20 -42.68 -25.19 17.35
C VAL A 20 -43.38 -23.91 16.88
N LEU A 21 -44.66 -23.99 16.49
CA LEU A 21 -45.45 -22.81 16.07
C LEU A 21 -45.62 -21.80 17.22
N THR A 22 -45.72 -22.28 18.45
CA THR A 22 -45.73 -21.42 19.66
C THR A 22 -44.33 -20.92 20.07
N MET A 23 -43.34 -21.01 19.18
CA MET A 23 -41.94 -20.60 19.44
C MET A 23 -41.36 -21.24 20.71
N TYR A 24 -41.73 -22.50 21.01
CA TYR A 24 -41.28 -23.27 22.17
C TYR A 24 -41.67 -22.66 23.53
N GLN A 25 -42.76 -21.89 23.62
CA GLN A 25 -43.21 -21.30 24.88
C GLN A 25 -43.55 -22.35 25.94
N GLU A 26 -42.72 -22.47 26.98
CA GLU A 26 -42.84 -23.56 27.97
C GLU A 26 -43.98 -23.40 28.98
N LEU A 27 -44.40 -22.17 29.26
CA LEU A 27 -45.33 -21.88 30.35
C LEU A 27 -46.80 -22.23 30.02
N THR A 28 -47.14 -22.24 28.74
CA THR A 28 -48.54 -22.35 28.27
C THR A 28 -48.62 -23.08 26.93
N GLY A 29 -49.61 -23.96 26.76
CA GLY A 29 -49.93 -24.57 25.46
C GLY A 29 -49.25 -25.92 25.18
N PRO A 30 -49.04 -26.27 23.89
CA PRO A 30 -48.59 -27.60 23.45
C PRO A 30 -47.25 -28.06 24.04
N CYS A 31 -46.31 -27.14 24.26
CA CYS A 31 -44.98 -27.47 24.81
C CYS A 31 -45.03 -27.96 26.26
N ARG A 32 -45.95 -27.40 27.07
CA ARG A 32 -46.15 -27.82 28.46
C ARG A 32 -46.67 -29.25 28.52
N LEU A 33 -47.67 -29.57 27.70
CA LEU A 33 -48.21 -30.93 27.58
C LEU A 33 -47.11 -31.93 27.21
N LEU A 34 -46.21 -31.56 26.30
CA LEU A 34 -45.10 -32.43 25.91
C LEU A 34 -44.10 -32.67 27.06
N LYS A 35 -43.87 -31.67 27.93
CA LYS A 35 -43.04 -31.77 29.14
C LYS A 35 -43.72 -32.62 30.23
N ASP A 36 -45.02 -32.45 30.41
CA ASP A 36 -45.83 -33.24 31.34
C ASP A 36 -45.84 -34.72 30.92
N ILE A 37 -45.96 -35.02 29.63
CA ILE A 37 -45.85 -36.40 29.11
C ILE A 37 -44.43 -36.94 29.33
N LYS A 38 -43.38 -36.14 29.12
CA LYS A 38 -41.98 -36.57 29.35
C LYS A 38 -41.70 -36.95 30.81
N THR A 39 -42.38 -36.31 31.76
CA THR A 39 -42.23 -36.56 33.21
C THR A 39 -43.18 -37.65 33.74
N SER A 40 -44.20 -38.01 32.96
CA SER A 40 -45.13 -39.09 33.27
C SER A 40 -44.50 -40.48 33.12
N LYS A 41 -45.06 -41.49 33.79
CA LYS A 41 -44.61 -42.90 33.71
C LYS A 41 -44.94 -43.59 32.37
N TYR A 42 -45.50 -42.89 31.39
CA TYR A 42 -45.85 -43.47 30.10
C TYR A 42 -44.60 -43.60 29.21
N ASN A 43 -44.19 -44.83 28.89
CA ASN A 43 -43.09 -45.12 27.96
C ASN A 43 -43.48 -44.84 26.49
N VAL A 44 -43.83 -43.59 26.17
CA VAL A 44 -44.12 -43.15 24.81
C VAL A 44 -42.86 -42.52 24.21
N PRO A 45 -42.39 -42.95 23.02
CA PRO A 45 -41.24 -42.34 22.37
C PRO A 45 -41.58 -40.91 21.93
N LEU A 46 -41.10 -39.93 22.70
CA LEU A 46 -41.31 -38.51 22.42
C LEU A 46 -40.31 -37.99 21.36
N PRO A 47 -40.76 -37.16 20.42
CA PRO A 47 -39.87 -36.51 19.47
C PRO A 47 -38.88 -35.58 20.18
N TRP A 48 -37.62 -35.60 19.73
CA TRP A 48 -36.59 -34.72 20.25
C TRP A 48 -36.67 -33.35 19.60
N ILE A 49 -37.26 -32.39 20.31
CA ILE A 49 -37.51 -31.03 19.80
C ILE A 49 -36.58 -29.96 20.37
N ALA A 50 -35.95 -30.22 21.52
CA ALA A 50 -35.09 -29.28 22.22
C ALA A 50 -33.97 -29.99 22.99
N TYR A 51 -32.82 -29.34 23.08
CA TYR A 51 -31.67 -29.79 23.85
C TYR A 51 -31.85 -29.44 25.32
N ASN A 52 -31.29 -30.23 26.24
CA ASN A 52 -31.31 -29.86 27.66
C ASN A 52 -30.31 -28.73 27.91
N GLU A 53 -30.66 -27.79 28.80
CA GLU A 53 -29.81 -26.62 29.13
C GLU A 53 -28.39 -27.01 29.56
N LYS A 54 -28.24 -28.11 30.32
CA LYS A 54 -26.94 -28.62 30.79
C LYS A 54 -26.02 -29.08 29.65
N ASP A 55 -26.60 -29.54 28.54
CA ASP A 55 -25.86 -30.11 27.41
C ASP A 55 -25.44 -29.03 26.40
N VAL A 56 -26.06 -27.84 26.43
CA VAL A 56 -25.84 -26.74 25.47
C VAL A 56 -24.38 -26.31 25.40
N GLN A 57 -23.68 -26.25 26.54
CA GLN A 57 -22.25 -25.87 26.56
C GLN A 57 -21.34 -26.94 25.95
N ASN A 58 -21.69 -28.22 26.11
CA ASN A 58 -20.85 -29.33 25.67
C ASN A 58 -20.97 -29.54 24.15
N ILE A 59 -22.15 -29.31 23.56
CA ILE A 59 -22.41 -29.51 22.12
C ILE A 59 -21.42 -28.76 21.21
N PHE A 60 -20.97 -27.57 21.62
CA PHE A 60 -20.04 -26.76 20.84
C PHE A 60 -18.56 -27.12 21.04
N ASN A 61 -18.23 -27.79 22.14
CA ASN A 61 -16.86 -28.15 22.52
C ASN A 61 -16.54 -29.62 22.27
N GLU A 62 -17.54 -30.47 22.07
CA GLU A 62 -17.36 -31.90 21.83
C GLU A 62 -16.90 -32.21 20.40
N ASP A 63 -15.91 -33.10 20.31
CA ASP A 63 -15.27 -33.54 19.07
C ASP A 63 -16.04 -34.69 18.42
N LYS A 64 -17.33 -34.45 18.18
CA LYS A 64 -18.25 -35.46 17.65
C LYS A 64 -18.12 -35.66 16.14
N ILE A 65 -17.75 -34.62 15.39
CA ILE A 65 -17.58 -34.68 13.94
C ILE A 65 -16.10 -34.94 13.63
N LYS A 66 -15.78 -36.17 13.21
CA LYS A 66 -14.40 -36.60 12.89
C LYS A 66 -14.04 -36.49 11.40
N LYS A 67 -14.96 -36.03 10.54
CA LYS A 67 -14.69 -35.81 9.12
C LYS A 67 -13.77 -34.59 8.93
N LYS A 68 -12.68 -34.80 8.18
CA LYS A 68 -11.78 -33.73 7.72
C LYS A 68 -12.24 -33.21 6.36
N PHE A 69 -12.57 -31.93 6.29
CA PHE A 69 -12.89 -31.24 5.05
C PHE A 69 -11.61 -30.73 4.40
N ARG A 70 -11.55 -30.80 3.06
CA ARG A 70 -10.40 -30.37 2.25
C ARG A 70 -10.89 -29.40 1.18
N LEU A 71 -9.98 -28.67 0.56
CA LEU A 71 -10.30 -27.67 -0.47
C LEU A 71 -9.93 -28.17 -1.88
N VAL A 72 -9.79 -29.48 -2.05
CA VAL A 72 -9.41 -30.11 -3.33
C VAL A 72 -10.59 -30.09 -4.29
N LYS A 73 -10.36 -29.52 -5.47
CA LYS A 73 -11.36 -29.42 -6.53
C LYS A 73 -12.01 -30.78 -6.84
N ASP A 74 -13.32 -30.78 -7.07
CA ASP A 74 -14.12 -31.94 -7.46
C ASP A 74 -14.19 -33.11 -6.45
N SER A 75 -13.72 -32.90 -5.22
CA SER A 75 -13.88 -33.89 -4.13
C SER A 75 -15.15 -33.64 -3.31
N GLU A 76 -15.83 -34.71 -2.88
CA GLU A 76 -16.97 -34.62 -1.95
C GLU A 76 -16.60 -33.96 -0.60
N ASP A 77 -15.30 -33.92 -0.27
CA ASP A 77 -14.77 -33.31 0.95
C ASP A 77 -14.64 -31.78 0.87
N SER A 78 -14.80 -31.20 -0.33
CA SER A 78 -14.86 -29.76 -0.56
C SER A 78 -16.23 -29.14 -0.33
N TYR A 79 -17.25 -29.97 -0.07
CA TYR A 79 -18.63 -29.52 0.10
C TYR A 79 -19.19 -29.94 1.45
N VAL A 80 -19.91 -29.01 2.09
CA VAL A 80 -20.69 -29.26 3.29
C VAL A 80 -22.12 -29.61 2.86
N GLN A 81 -22.47 -30.88 3.01
CA GLN A 81 -23.80 -31.39 2.64
C GLN A 81 -24.77 -31.26 3.80
N ILE A 82 -25.88 -30.57 3.55
CA ILE A 82 -26.95 -30.37 4.53
C ILE A 82 -28.20 -31.11 4.06
N VAL A 83 -28.87 -31.76 5.00
CA VAL A 83 -30.09 -32.52 4.74
C VAL A 83 -31.15 -32.12 5.75
N PHE A 84 -32.38 -31.94 5.27
CA PHE A 84 -33.54 -31.63 6.10
C PHE A 84 -34.47 -32.84 6.16
N SER A 85 -34.91 -33.23 7.34
CA SER A 85 -36.03 -34.19 7.50
C SER A 85 -37.34 -33.42 7.52
N LYS A 86 -38.25 -33.75 6.60
CA LYS A 86 -39.50 -33.04 6.36
C LYS A 86 -40.68 -33.69 7.09
N TRP A 87 -41.50 -32.87 7.74
CA TRP A 87 -42.70 -33.29 8.47
C TRP A 87 -43.90 -32.43 8.10
N SER A 88 -45.05 -33.07 7.90
CA SER A 88 -46.33 -32.37 7.72
C SER A 88 -46.87 -31.86 9.05
N LEU A 89 -47.84 -30.93 9.00
CA LEU A 89 -48.57 -30.47 10.19
C LEU A 89 -49.15 -31.63 11.01
N ASN A 90 -49.75 -32.61 10.34
CA ASN A 90 -50.36 -33.81 10.96
C ASN A 90 -49.35 -34.78 11.60
N GLY A 91 -48.05 -34.48 11.56
CA GLY A 91 -47.00 -35.31 12.15
C GLY A 91 -46.56 -36.48 11.28
N THR A 92 -46.93 -36.50 9.99
CA THR A 92 -46.44 -37.51 9.03
C THR A 92 -45.07 -37.14 8.49
N TRP A 93 -44.14 -38.09 8.48
CA TRP A 93 -42.82 -37.92 7.91
C TRP A 93 -42.89 -38.00 6.38
N GLN A 94 -42.34 -37.00 5.69
CA GLN A 94 -42.41 -36.89 4.22
C GLN A 94 -41.08 -37.25 3.52
N GLY A 95 -40.01 -37.52 4.28
CA GLY A 95 -38.70 -37.90 3.75
C GLY A 95 -37.60 -36.87 3.99
N PHE A 96 -36.41 -37.18 3.47
CA PHE A 96 -35.26 -36.27 3.50
C PHE A 96 -35.20 -35.40 2.25
N VAL A 97 -34.92 -34.11 2.43
CA VAL A 97 -34.67 -33.14 1.37
C VAL A 97 -33.20 -32.76 1.42
N ASN A 98 -32.47 -33.02 0.33
CA ASN A 98 -31.06 -32.66 0.21
C ASN A 98 -30.88 -31.20 -0.17
N GLY A 99 -29.84 -30.57 0.39
CA GLY A 99 -29.40 -29.23 0.07
C GLY A 99 -30.22 -28.12 0.73
N MET A 100 -29.84 -26.88 0.46
CA MET A 100 -30.45 -25.69 1.08
C MET A 100 -31.73 -25.20 0.40
N LYS A 101 -32.30 -25.99 -0.52
CA LYS A 101 -33.56 -25.68 -1.21
C LYS A 101 -34.72 -25.36 -0.27
N VAL A 102 -34.74 -25.97 0.91
CA VAL A 102 -35.74 -25.68 1.96
C VAL A 102 -35.66 -24.22 2.44
N LEU A 103 -34.44 -23.68 2.52
CA LEU A 103 -34.18 -22.31 2.93
C LEU A 103 -34.14 -21.34 1.73
N ALA A 104 -34.33 -21.84 0.50
CA ALA A 104 -34.47 -21.05 -0.72
C ALA A 104 -35.87 -20.41 -0.80
N VAL A 105 -36.14 -19.48 0.12
CA VAL A 105 -37.37 -18.66 0.14
C VAL A 105 -37.49 -17.81 -1.14
N CYS A 106 -36.36 -17.53 -1.79
CA CYS A 106 -36.27 -16.73 -3.01
C CYS A 106 -35.77 -17.58 -4.18
N LYS A 107 -36.33 -17.35 -5.38
CA LYS A 107 -36.02 -18.10 -6.62
C LYS A 107 -34.52 -18.11 -6.95
N GLU A 108 -33.83 -17.03 -6.62
CA GLU A 108 -32.38 -16.89 -6.75
C GLU A 108 -31.57 -17.84 -5.86
N MET A 109 -32.16 -18.56 -4.91
CA MET A 109 -31.44 -19.51 -4.05
C MET A 109 -31.63 -20.98 -4.43
N GLU A 110 -32.40 -21.28 -5.48
CA GLU A 110 -32.67 -22.66 -5.91
C GLU A 110 -31.40 -23.43 -6.33
N PHE A 111 -30.32 -22.71 -6.68
CA PHE A 111 -29.03 -23.28 -7.10
C PHE A 111 -28.14 -23.73 -5.93
N LEU A 112 -28.46 -23.39 -4.67
CA LEU A 112 -27.66 -23.77 -3.49
C LEU A 112 -27.94 -25.22 -3.07
N THR A 113 -27.49 -26.17 -3.88
CA THR A 113 -27.53 -27.59 -3.51
C THR A 113 -26.46 -27.92 -2.48
N ASP A 114 -25.22 -27.50 -2.73
CA ASP A 114 -24.06 -27.84 -1.91
C ASP A 114 -23.28 -26.59 -1.50
N LEU A 115 -22.89 -26.51 -0.23
CA LEU A 115 -22.13 -25.39 0.30
C LEU A 115 -20.63 -25.65 0.13
N ARG A 116 -19.95 -24.82 -0.67
CA ARG A 116 -18.49 -24.90 -0.80
C ARG A 116 -17.84 -24.59 0.55
N PHE A 117 -16.97 -25.48 1.03
CA PHE A 117 -16.28 -25.30 2.31
C PHE A 117 -15.41 -24.03 2.27
N THR A 118 -15.42 -23.22 3.34
CA THR A 118 -14.72 -21.93 3.52
C THR A 118 -15.23 -20.72 2.73
N VAL A 119 -16.22 -20.89 1.85
CA VAL A 119 -16.80 -19.78 1.09
C VAL A 119 -18.01 -19.22 1.82
N ASP A 120 -17.92 -17.97 2.26
CA ASP A 120 -19.06 -17.26 2.86
C ASP A 120 -20.11 -16.94 1.78
N TYR A 121 -21.39 -17.10 2.15
CA TYR A 121 -22.52 -16.78 1.28
C TYR A 121 -23.50 -15.85 2.00
N GLU A 122 -23.96 -14.80 1.32
CA GLU A 122 -24.99 -13.91 1.84
C GLU A 122 -25.96 -13.54 0.72
N ASN A 123 -27.26 -13.74 0.95
CA ASN A 123 -28.31 -13.29 0.04
C ASN A 123 -29.42 -12.57 0.82
N LYS A 124 -29.95 -11.50 0.21
CA LYS A 124 -31.07 -10.71 0.72
C LYS A 124 -32.07 -10.48 -0.39
N CYS A 125 -33.32 -10.79 -0.12
CA CYS A 125 -34.40 -10.68 -1.08
C CYS A 125 -35.68 -10.20 -0.42
N ALA A 126 -36.60 -9.68 -1.23
CA ALA A 126 -37.89 -9.18 -0.78
C ALA A 126 -38.97 -10.23 -1.03
N VAL A 127 -39.75 -10.52 0.01
CA VAL A 127 -40.69 -11.64 0.10
C VAL A 127 -42.09 -11.09 0.30
N SER A 128 -43.05 -11.54 -0.51
CA SER A 128 -44.45 -11.07 -0.44
C SER A 128 -45.36 -12.11 0.23
N PRO A 129 -46.38 -11.70 1.02
CA PRO A 129 -47.33 -12.64 1.63
C PRO A 129 -48.07 -13.55 0.63
N GLN A 130 -48.39 -13.02 -0.55
CA GLN A 130 -49.18 -13.74 -1.56
C GLN A 130 -48.46 -14.97 -2.11
N ASP A 131 -47.12 -14.91 -2.25
CA ASP A 131 -46.30 -16.01 -2.77
C ASP A 131 -46.41 -17.30 -1.91
N PHE A 132 -46.78 -17.16 -0.63
CA PHE A 132 -46.84 -18.29 0.31
C PHE A 132 -48.26 -18.80 0.56
N LEU A 133 -49.27 -17.94 0.38
CA LEU A 133 -50.67 -18.29 0.65
C LEU A 133 -51.26 -19.23 -0.42
N SER A 134 -50.79 -19.14 -1.67
CA SER A 134 -51.32 -19.94 -2.79
C SER A 134 -50.57 -21.25 -3.07
N GLU A 135 -49.29 -21.35 -2.70
CA GLU A 135 -48.40 -22.44 -3.16
C GLU A 135 -47.82 -23.32 -2.05
N ARG A 136 -47.86 -22.92 -0.77
CA ARG A 136 -47.09 -23.60 0.29
C ARG A 136 -47.95 -23.97 1.50
N THR A 137 -47.80 -25.21 1.96
CA THR A 137 -48.37 -25.69 3.23
C THR A 137 -47.36 -25.51 4.37
N THR A 138 -47.86 -25.53 5.60
CA THR A 138 -47.04 -25.42 6.81
C THR A 138 -46.27 -26.71 7.03
N GLU A 139 -44.96 -26.64 6.80
CA GLU A 139 -44.05 -27.78 6.88
C GLU A 139 -42.97 -27.54 7.94
N PHE A 140 -42.58 -28.62 8.60
CA PHE A 140 -41.57 -28.61 9.67
C PHE A 140 -40.33 -29.37 9.24
N TYR A 141 -39.17 -28.87 9.64
CA TYR A 141 -37.88 -29.38 9.22
C TYR A 141 -36.94 -29.58 10.42
N ASP A 142 -36.34 -30.77 10.48
CA ASP A 142 -35.19 -31.04 11.35
C ASP A 142 -33.92 -31.02 10.48
N ILE A 143 -32.87 -30.32 10.91
CA ILE A 143 -31.66 -30.10 10.10
C ILE A 143 -30.51 -31.01 10.52
N TYR A 144 -29.83 -31.62 9.55
CA TYR A 144 -28.70 -32.52 9.75
C TYR A 144 -27.54 -32.18 8.83
N LEU A 145 -26.31 -32.37 9.34
CA LEU A 145 -25.08 -32.44 8.56
C LEU A 145 -24.91 -33.87 8.06
N LYS A 146 -24.83 -34.07 6.76
CA LYS A 146 -24.51 -35.36 6.15
C LYS A 146 -23.02 -35.41 5.84
N TYR A 147 -22.36 -36.49 6.24
CA TYR A 147 -20.95 -36.70 5.91
C TYR A 147 -20.62 -38.17 5.75
N ARG A 148 -19.58 -38.46 4.97
CA ARG A 148 -19.07 -39.82 4.76
C ARG A 148 -17.76 -40.01 5.51
N LEU A 149 -17.61 -41.12 6.23
CA LEU A 149 -16.38 -41.51 6.92
C LEU A 149 -16.18 -43.01 6.72
N SER A 150 -15.00 -43.43 6.27
CA SER A 150 -14.67 -44.86 6.05
C SER A 150 -15.71 -45.61 5.21
N ASN A 151 -16.18 -44.99 4.11
CA ASN A 151 -17.25 -45.47 3.22
C ASN A 151 -18.68 -45.53 3.79
N GLU A 152 -18.88 -45.25 5.08
CA GLU A 152 -20.21 -45.17 5.70
C GLU A 152 -20.75 -43.73 5.72
N THR A 153 -22.07 -43.57 5.57
CA THR A 153 -22.74 -42.27 5.61
C THR A 153 -23.31 -41.99 6.99
N TYR A 154 -22.87 -40.90 7.60
CA TYR A 154 -23.32 -40.41 8.89
C TYR A 154 -24.18 -39.16 8.71
N ILE A 155 -25.19 -39.02 9.57
CA ILE A 155 -25.97 -37.79 9.71
C ILE A 155 -25.83 -37.29 11.16
N TYR A 156 -25.58 -36.01 11.31
CA TYR A 156 -25.38 -35.38 12.63
C TYR A 156 -26.33 -34.19 12.79
N PRO A 157 -27.13 -34.13 13.88
CA PRO A 157 -28.13 -33.08 14.07
C PRO A 157 -27.46 -31.72 14.25
N ILE A 158 -27.97 -30.70 13.56
CA ILE A 158 -27.51 -29.32 13.70
C ILE A 158 -28.44 -28.60 14.70
N PRO A 159 -27.94 -28.09 15.84
CA PRO A 159 -28.74 -27.31 16.76
C PRO A 159 -29.21 -25.99 16.12
N ILE A 160 -30.41 -25.56 16.52
CA ILE A 160 -31.06 -24.34 16.08
C ILE A 160 -31.14 -23.34 17.25
N LEU A 161 -30.67 -22.11 17.02
CA LEU A 161 -30.83 -20.99 17.93
C LEU A 161 -31.96 -20.08 17.43
N ASN A 162 -33.15 -20.23 18.02
CA ASN A 162 -34.29 -19.38 17.70
C ASN A 162 -34.22 -18.07 18.49
N LEU A 163 -33.98 -16.94 17.80
CA LEU A 163 -33.88 -15.60 18.42
C LEU A 163 -35.22 -15.07 18.95
N ASN A 164 -36.35 -15.64 18.50
CA ASN A 164 -37.70 -15.28 18.95
C ASN A 164 -38.14 -16.09 20.19
N TYR A 165 -37.31 -17.02 20.68
CA TYR A 165 -37.60 -17.80 21.89
C TYR A 165 -37.69 -16.90 23.12
N LYS A 166 -38.77 -17.08 23.91
CA LYS A 166 -39.11 -16.21 25.03
C LYS A 166 -39.41 -17.05 26.28
N ILE A 167 -38.76 -16.69 27.38
CA ILE A 167 -39.09 -17.21 28.72
C ILE A 167 -39.61 -16.03 29.55
N GLY A 168 -40.90 -16.05 29.89
CA GLY A 168 -41.56 -14.93 30.57
C GLY A 168 -41.48 -13.65 29.75
N ASN A 169 -40.73 -12.64 30.24
CA ASN A 169 -40.47 -11.38 29.53
C ASN A 169 -39.05 -11.22 29.00
N LYS A 170 -38.20 -12.26 29.10
CA LYS A 170 -36.81 -12.23 28.64
C LYS A 170 -36.63 -13.02 27.33
N PHE A 171 -35.70 -12.54 26.50
CA PHE A 171 -35.26 -13.21 25.27
C PHE A 171 -33.83 -13.74 25.45
N PRO A 172 -33.68 -14.93 26.08
CA PRO A 172 -32.36 -15.46 26.43
C PRO A 172 -31.48 -15.69 25.20
N ASN A 173 -32.06 -16.10 24.07
CA ASN A 173 -31.32 -16.35 22.82
C ASN A 173 -30.89 -15.07 22.09
N LYS A 174 -31.38 -13.88 22.49
CA LYS A 174 -31.05 -12.60 21.85
C LYS A 174 -30.07 -11.75 22.67
N TYR A 175 -30.25 -11.72 23.99
CA TYR A 175 -29.49 -10.86 24.89
C TYR A 175 -28.78 -11.61 26.03
N GLY A 176 -29.01 -12.93 26.15
CA GLY A 176 -28.36 -13.76 27.18
C GLY A 176 -26.99 -14.27 26.76
N ASP A 177 -26.17 -14.57 27.75
CA ASP A 177 -24.90 -15.27 27.56
C ASP A 177 -25.11 -16.66 26.96
N LYS A 178 -24.06 -17.24 26.35
CA LYS A 178 -24.13 -18.57 25.74
C LYS A 178 -24.63 -19.66 26.70
N SER A 179 -24.40 -19.49 28.00
CA SER A 179 -24.86 -20.39 29.08
C SER A 179 -26.37 -20.41 29.25
N GLN A 180 -27.06 -19.35 28.83
CA GLN A 180 -28.52 -19.20 28.96
C GLN A 180 -29.25 -19.55 27.66
N TRP A 181 -28.53 -19.97 26.62
CA TRP A 181 -29.15 -20.29 25.33
C TRP A 181 -29.95 -21.58 25.41
N GLN A 182 -31.16 -21.54 24.86
CA GLN A 182 -31.98 -22.73 24.64
C GLN A 182 -31.91 -23.11 23.17
N LEU A 183 -31.33 -24.28 22.89
CA LEU A 183 -31.19 -24.82 21.54
C LEU A 183 -32.38 -25.73 21.21
N THR A 184 -32.90 -25.56 20.00
CA THR A 184 -34.01 -26.36 19.46
C THR A 184 -33.54 -27.22 18.30
N HIS A 185 -34.36 -28.17 17.88
CA HIS A 185 -34.02 -29.12 16.81
C HIS A 185 -34.91 -28.97 15.57
N ARG A 186 -36.16 -28.52 15.75
CA ARG A 186 -37.15 -28.38 14.68
C ARG A 186 -37.43 -26.91 14.35
N MET A 187 -37.61 -26.61 13.08
CA MET A 187 -38.00 -25.29 12.58
C MET A 187 -39.15 -25.39 11.56
N PHE A 188 -39.74 -24.25 11.22
CA PHE A 188 -40.61 -24.08 10.06
C PHE A 188 -40.14 -22.86 9.26
N VAL A 189 -40.47 -22.80 7.98
CA VAL A 189 -40.09 -21.67 7.09
C VAL A 189 -41.22 -20.65 6.99
N PHE A 190 -42.46 -21.12 6.90
CA PHE A 190 -43.64 -20.30 6.74
C PHE A 190 -44.83 -20.94 7.44
N GLU A 191 -45.69 -20.12 8.06
CA GLU A 191 -46.94 -20.53 8.67
C GLU A 191 -48.09 -20.16 7.74
N ASN A 192 -48.77 -21.17 7.17
CA ASN A 192 -49.97 -20.96 6.37
C ASN A 192 -51.21 -21.03 7.29
N PRO A 193 -51.90 -19.90 7.52
CA PRO A 193 -53.06 -19.87 8.41
C PRO A 193 -54.26 -20.64 7.85
N ASN A 194 -54.31 -20.92 6.54
CA ASN A 194 -55.37 -21.73 5.94
C ASN A 194 -55.34 -23.19 6.41
N ASP A 195 -54.17 -23.70 6.83
CA ASP A 195 -54.02 -25.09 7.29
C ASP A 195 -54.69 -25.34 8.66
N PHE A 196 -54.98 -24.29 9.43
CA PHE A 196 -55.54 -24.38 10.79
C PHE A 196 -57.06 -24.11 10.83
N ASN A 197 -57.63 -23.57 9.76
CA ASN A 197 -59.06 -23.27 9.66
C ASN A 197 -59.84 -24.50 9.18
N ILE A 198 -60.07 -25.45 10.10
CA ILE A 198 -60.78 -26.69 9.78
C ILE A 198 -62.32 -26.50 9.71
N GLU A 199 -62.88 -25.40 10.23
CA GLU A 199 -64.36 -25.23 10.31
C GLU A 199 -64.95 -23.91 9.79
N ALA A 200 -64.15 -22.96 9.28
CA ALA A 200 -64.69 -21.70 8.77
C ALA A 200 -64.39 -21.51 7.28
N LYS A 201 -65.35 -21.86 6.41
CA LYS A 201 -65.47 -21.33 5.03
C LYS A 201 -65.81 -19.84 5.05
N THR A 202 -65.05 -19.04 5.79
CA THR A 202 -65.18 -17.58 5.75
C THR A 202 -63.88 -17.01 5.21
N ASN A 203 -64.01 -16.12 4.22
CA ASN A 203 -62.92 -15.33 3.63
C ASN A 203 -62.36 -14.31 4.65
N ILE A 204 -62.05 -14.74 5.87
CA ILE A 204 -61.41 -13.90 6.87
C ILE A 204 -59.92 -13.98 6.59
N ALA A 205 -59.39 -12.90 6.02
CA ALA A 205 -57.95 -12.76 5.83
C ALA A 205 -57.26 -12.99 7.18
N PRO A 206 -56.22 -13.84 7.23
CA PRO A 206 -55.54 -14.18 8.47
C PRO A 206 -55.00 -12.93 9.17
N THR A 207 -55.13 -12.91 10.50
CA THR A 207 -54.81 -11.71 11.29
C THR A 207 -53.31 -11.42 11.34
N THR A 208 -52.49 -12.46 11.33
CA THR A 208 -51.02 -12.41 11.32
C THR A 208 -50.44 -13.64 10.66
N ILE A 209 -49.44 -13.48 9.80
CA ILE A 209 -48.73 -14.59 9.15
C ILE A 209 -47.27 -14.56 9.60
N ARG A 210 -46.75 -15.68 10.12
CA ARG A 210 -45.34 -15.79 10.47
C ARG A 210 -44.54 -16.39 9.33
N TYR A 211 -43.36 -15.81 9.13
CA TYR A 211 -42.41 -16.29 8.15
C TYR A 211 -41.00 -16.21 8.70
N LEU A 212 -40.11 -17.02 8.15
CA LEU A 212 -38.69 -16.95 8.46
C LEU A 212 -38.14 -15.63 7.90
N LYS A 213 -37.65 -14.75 8.77
CA LYS A 213 -37.09 -13.44 8.41
C LYS A 213 -35.59 -13.51 8.15
N SER A 214 -34.87 -14.29 8.95
CA SER A 214 -33.43 -14.48 8.76
C SER A 214 -33.00 -15.88 9.16
N ALA A 215 -32.11 -16.47 8.37
CA ALA A 215 -31.46 -17.73 8.68
C ALA A 215 -29.95 -17.61 8.46
N ALA A 216 -29.16 -17.87 9.50
CA ALA A 216 -27.70 -17.81 9.43
C ALA A 216 -27.08 -19.13 9.90
N LEU A 217 -26.42 -19.85 9.00
CA LEU A 217 -25.65 -21.04 9.33
C LEU A 217 -24.22 -20.64 9.69
N SER A 218 -23.83 -20.87 10.94
CA SER A 218 -22.49 -20.62 11.44
C SER A 218 -21.70 -21.92 11.58
N ILE A 219 -20.60 -22.05 10.85
CA ILE A 219 -19.69 -23.19 10.92
C ILE A 219 -18.36 -22.71 11.50
N ARG A 220 -17.89 -23.36 12.57
CA ARG A 220 -16.58 -23.06 13.18
C ARG A 220 -15.56 -24.09 12.72
N VAL A 221 -14.51 -23.63 12.06
CA VAL A 221 -13.38 -24.47 11.64
C VAL A 221 -12.33 -24.47 12.75
N LYS A 222 -11.86 -25.66 13.12
CA LYS A 222 -10.83 -25.82 14.15
C LYS A 222 -9.45 -25.45 13.64
N LYS A 223 -8.64 -24.92 14.54
CA LYS A 223 -7.21 -24.65 14.33
C LYS A 223 -6.41 -25.55 15.27
N GLY A 224 -5.60 -26.47 14.73
CA GLY A 224 -4.83 -27.42 15.51
C GLY A 224 -4.19 -28.52 14.64
N PRO A 225 -3.55 -29.54 15.24
CA PRO A 225 -2.90 -30.64 14.51
C PRO A 225 -3.89 -31.49 13.70
N GLU A 226 -5.18 -31.47 14.06
CA GLU A 226 -6.26 -32.09 13.30
C GLU A 226 -6.92 -31.09 12.35
N GLU A 227 -6.19 -30.77 11.29
CA GLU A 227 -6.60 -29.77 10.30
C GLU A 227 -7.83 -30.23 9.49
N GLY A 228 -8.70 -29.27 9.14
CA GLY A 228 -9.92 -29.52 8.36
C GLY A 228 -11.13 -30.01 9.16
N LEU A 229 -11.04 -30.14 10.49
CA LEU A 229 -12.19 -30.46 11.34
C LEU A 229 -13.07 -29.24 11.59
N ILE A 230 -14.38 -29.49 11.71
CA ILE A 230 -15.38 -28.49 12.08
C ILE A 230 -15.99 -28.82 13.45
N ASN A 231 -16.34 -27.80 14.22
CA ASN A 231 -17.23 -27.97 15.37
C ASN A 231 -18.66 -28.15 14.87
N THR A 232 -19.54 -28.63 15.76
CA THR A 232 -20.99 -28.66 15.54
C THR A 232 -21.48 -27.33 14.95
N PRO A 233 -22.02 -27.33 13.71
CA PRO A 233 -22.62 -26.16 13.10
C PRO A 233 -23.79 -25.63 13.93
N LEU A 234 -24.10 -24.34 13.82
CA LEU A 234 -25.22 -23.71 14.50
C LEU A 234 -26.10 -22.97 13.49
N LEU A 235 -27.39 -23.27 13.46
CA LEU A 235 -28.36 -22.53 12.65
C LEU A 235 -29.05 -21.47 13.50
N ILE A 236 -28.87 -20.19 13.17
CA ILE A 236 -29.47 -19.06 13.89
C ILE A 236 -30.66 -18.56 13.09
N LEU A 237 -31.85 -18.56 13.69
CA LEU A 237 -33.10 -18.19 13.02
C LEU A 237 -33.77 -17.00 13.71
N SER A 238 -34.43 -16.17 12.90
CA SER A 238 -35.39 -15.18 13.39
C SER A 238 -36.65 -15.21 12.53
N TYR A 239 -37.79 -15.12 13.19
CA TYR A 239 -39.12 -15.06 12.59
C TYR A 239 -39.63 -13.62 12.56
N GLY A 240 -40.30 -13.28 11.46
CA GLY A 240 -41.04 -12.04 11.27
C GLY A 240 -42.54 -12.33 11.15
N GLU A 241 -43.34 -11.29 11.34
CA GLU A 241 -44.80 -11.33 11.24
C GLU A 241 -45.26 -10.36 10.14
N PHE A 242 -46.20 -10.78 9.31
CA PHE A 242 -47.00 -9.90 8.45
C PHE A 242 -48.30 -9.56 9.16
N ASN A 243 -48.56 -8.27 9.34
CA ASN A 243 -49.80 -7.79 9.93
C ASN A 243 -50.91 -7.75 8.87
N LYS A 244 -52.18 -7.61 9.29
CA LYS A 244 -53.33 -7.48 8.39
C LYS A 244 -53.10 -6.48 7.25
N GLU A 245 -52.56 -5.30 7.57
CA GLU A 245 -52.25 -4.26 6.59
C GLU A 245 -51.18 -4.68 5.58
N ASP A 246 -50.19 -5.45 6.01
CA ASP A 246 -49.12 -5.94 5.14
C ASP A 246 -49.66 -7.01 4.16
N VAL A 247 -50.58 -7.85 4.65
CA VAL A 247 -51.24 -8.89 3.84
C VAL A 247 -52.20 -8.25 2.82
N GLN A 248 -53.00 -7.27 3.22
CA GLN A 248 -53.93 -6.57 2.33
C GLN A 248 -53.21 -5.77 1.24
N ASN A 249 -52.14 -5.05 1.61
CA ASN A 249 -51.38 -4.21 0.68
C ASN A 249 -50.24 -4.96 -0.03
N ASN A 250 -50.12 -6.28 0.17
CA ASN A 250 -49.03 -7.12 -0.32
C ASN A 250 -47.63 -6.51 -0.10
N ARG A 251 -47.41 -5.94 1.10
CA ARG A 251 -46.14 -5.26 1.42
C ARG A 251 -45.03 -6.30 1.52
N LYS A 252 -44.02 -6.13 0.68
CA LYS A 252 -42.83 -6.99 0.68
C LYS A 252 -41.99 -6.72 1.92
N LYS A 253 -41.57 -7.79 2.60
CA LYS A 253 -40.61 -7.72 3.70
C LYS A 253 -39.31 -8.43 3.33
N THR A 254 -38.21 -8.04 3.98
CA THR A 254 -36.90 -8.59 3.66
C THR A 254 -36.68 -9.95 4.33
N PHE A 255 -36.12 -10.88 3.55
CA PHE A 255 -35.56 -12.14 3.99
C PHE A 255 -34.04 -12.10 3.81
N SER A 256 -33.29 -12.61 4.80
CA SER A 256 -31.82 -12.70 4.72
C SER A 256 -31.34 -14.10 5.06
N PHE A 257 -30.56 -14.68 4.15
CA PHE A 257 -29.89 -15.95 4.35
C PHE A 257 -28.37 -15.75 4.33
N LYS A 258 -27.67 -16.35 5.30
CA LYS A 258 -26.22 -16.23 5.43
C LYS A 258 -25.59 -17.57 5.79
N VAL A 259 -24.47 -17.91 5.17
CA VAL A 259 -23.55 -18.96 5.60
C VAL A 259 -22.24 -18.30 5.96
N GLN A 260 -21.77 -18.52 7.18
CA GLN A 260 -20.55 -17.91 7.69
C GLN A 260 -19.62 -18.96 8.28
N PHE A 261 -18.42 -19.04 7.72
CA PHE A 261 -17.32 -19.77 8.29
C PHE A 261 -16.55 -18.88 9.26
N SER A 262 -16.18 -19.44 10.41
CA SER A 262 -15.43 -18.70 11.43
C SER A 262 -14.29 -19.54 11.98
N MET A 263 -13.16 -18.88 12.22
CA MET A 263 -11.95 -19.50 12.74
C MET A 263 -11.28 -18.53 13.70
N LYS A 264 -10.68 -19.06 14.77
CA LYS A 264 -9.90 -18.25 15.71
C LYS A 264 -8.63 -17.77 15.01
N SER A 265 -8.59 -16.49 14.65
CA SER A 265 -7.47 -15.87 13.93
C SER A 265 -6.56 -15.06 14.86
N ASN A 266 -5.26 -15.26 14.72
CA ASN A 266 -4.22 -14.45 15.39
C ASN A 266 -3.73 -13.29 14.49
N VAL A 267 -4.28 -13.13 13.28
CA VAL A 267 -3.78 -12.16 12.29
C VAL A 267 -3.83 -10.73 12.84
N LYS A 268 -4.93 -10.34 13.51
CA LYS A 268 -5.03 -9.01 14.13
C LYS A 268 -3.91 -8.77 15.15
N ARG A 269 -3.69 -9.74 16.05
CA ARG A 269 -2.65 -9.63 17.08
C ARG A 269 -1.27 -9.50 16.46
N ASN A 270 -0.97 -10.28 15.42
CA ASN A 270 0.32 -10.20 14.72
C ASN A 270 0.50 -8.87 13.99
N MET A 271 -0.58 -8.34 13.38
CA MET A 271 -0.59 -7.02 12.76
C MET A 271 -0.34 -5.91 13.79
N ASP A 272 -1.02 -5.95 14.94
CA ASP A 272 -0.86 -4.98 16.04
C ASP A 272 0.59 -5.00 16.58
N ILE A 273 1.19 -6.18 16.75
CA ILE A 273 2.60 -6.34 17.16
C ILE A 273 3.55 -5.78 16.09
N GLY A 274 3.33 -6.12 14.81
CA GLY A 274 4.16 -5.65 13.70
C GLY A 274 4.12 -4.13 13.57
N LEU A 275 2.94 -3.52 13.70
CA LEU A 275 2.78 -2.07 13.75
C LEU A 275 3.53 -1.47 14.95
N GLY A 276 3.38 -2.04 16.15
CA GLY A 276 4.07 -1.54 17.35
C GLY A 276 5.59 -1.50 17.19
N ILE A 277 6.18 -2.58 16.68
CA ILE A 277 7.64 -2.70 16.51
C ILE A 277 8.14 -1.74 15.41
N LEU A 278 7.53 -1.78 14.21
CA LEU A 278 8.01 -0.99 13.08
C LEU A 278 7.73 0.51 13.23
N CYS A 279 6.63 0.90 13.87
CA CYS A 279 6.39 2.31 14.20
C CYS A 279 7.44 2.81 15.19
N SER A 280 7.78 2.04 16.22
CA SER A 280 8.83 2.41 17.18
C SER A 280 10.19 2.58 16.49
N ALA A 281 10.57 1.63 15.63
CA ALA A 281 11.79 1.73 14.83
C ALA A 281 11.77 2.95 13.89
N SER A 282 10.63 3.24 13.26
CA SER A 282 10.49 4.40 12.37
C SER A 282 10.68 5.73 13.11
N VAL A 283 10.18 5.87 14.34
CA VAL A 283 10.35 7.08 15.15
C VAL A 283 11.83 7.27 15.51
N ILE A 284 12.53 6.21 15.91
CA ILE A 284 13.98 6.27 16.17
C ILE A 284 14.73 6.70 14.90
N TRP A 285 14.38 6.12 13.75
CA TRP A 285 14.98 6.49 12.47
C TRP A 285 14.69 7.96 12.08
N SER A 286 13.47 8.43 12.31
CA SER A 286 13.10 9.85 12.12
C SER A 286 13.93 10.79 12.99
N LEU A 287 14.20 10.41 14.24
CA LEU A 287 15.03 11.20 15.15
C LEU A 287 16.47 11.30 14.67
N ILE A 288 17.05 10.19 14.19
CA ILE A 288 18.41 10.19 13.62
C ILE A 288 18.48 11.07 12.37
N ARG A 289 17.51 10.94 11.46
CA ARG A 289 17.41 11.77 10.24
C ARG A 289 17.23 13.25 10.56
N ALA A 290 16.38 13.59 11.52
CA ALA A 290 16.16 14.97 11.93
C ALA A 290 17.39 15.56 12.63
N TRP A 291 18.12 14.77 13.40
CA TRP A 291 19.39 15.18 13.98
C TRP A 291 20.44 15.47 12.91
N ALA A 292 20.56 14.63 11.88
CA ALA A 292 21.42 14.91 10.72
C ALA A 292 21.02 16.22 10.03
N TYR A 293 19.71 16.42 9.80
CA TYR A 293 19.18 17.63 9.19
C TYR A 293 19.53 18.90 9.98
N THR A 294 19.28 18.91 11.29
CA THR A 294 19.57 20.08 12.14
C THR A 294 21.05 20.46 12.13
N ARG A 295 21.95 19.47 12.11
CA ARG A 295 23.39 19.69 11.94
C ARG A 295 23.73 20.29 10.58
N ARG A 296 23.20 19.70 9.50
CA ARG A 296 23.43 20.17 8.11
C ARG A 296 22.88 21.58 7.87
N SER A 297 21.84 21.97 8.59
CA SER A 297 21.26 23.32 8.55
C SER A 297 21.98 24.33 9.45
N GLY A 298 22.99 23.91 10.25
CA GLY A 298 23.75 24.83 11.09
C GLY A 298 23.01 25.44 12.29
N GLN A 299 21.79 24.98 12.56
CA GLN A 299 20.96 25.46 13.67
C GLN A 299 21.40 24.81 15.00
N ARG A 300 21.42 25.58 16.10
CA ARG A 300 21.49 25.12 17.51
C ARG A 300 20.45 25.94 18.29
N PRO A 301 19.63 25.46 19.26
CA PRO A 301 19.41 24.15 19.88
C PRO A 301 18.11 23.44 19.35
N ILE A 302 17.50 22.52 20.13
CA ILE A 302 16.18 21.92 19.86
C ILE A 302 15.12 23.03 19.87
N ASP A 303 14.83 23.58 18.71
CA ASP A 303 13.79 24.59 18.49
C ASP A 303 12.46 23.93 18.09
N LEU A 304 11.34 24.65 18.20
CA LEU A 304 10.04 24.21 17.71
C LEU A 304 10.10 23.81 16.23
N ILE A 305 10.94 24.49 15.44
CA ILE A 305 11.21 24.19 14.03
C ILE A 305 11.85 22.81 13.85
N ALA A 306 12.75 22.41 14.76
CA ALA A 306 13.39 21.10 14.73
C ALA A 306 12.39 19.99 15.10
N VAL A 307 11.52 20.23 16.10
CA VAL A 307 10.44 19.32 16.46
C VAL A 307 9.45 19.14 15.31
N LEU A 308 9.07 20.24 14.65
CA LEU A 308 8.21 20.20 13.47
C LEU A 308 8.83 19.38 12.34
N HIS A 309 10.14 19.52 12.10
CA HIS A 309 10.86 18.71 11.12
C HIS A 309 10.86 17.22 11.47
N VAL A 310 11.05 16.85 12.75
CA VAL A 310 10.92 15.45 13.19
C VAL A 310 9.52 14.92 12.85
N CYS A 311 8.47 15.69 13.14
CA CYS A 311 7.09 15.30 12.82
C CYS A 311 6.88 15.09 11.32
N ILE A 312 7.41 15.99 10.48
CA ILE A 312 7.33 15.88 9.01
C ILE A 312 8.00 14.59 8.52
N ILE A 313 9.23 14.32 8.97
CA ILE A 313 9.99 13.11 8.59
C ILE A 313 9.29 11.85 9.12
N ALA A 314 8.74 11.90 10.34
CA ALA A 314 7.97 10.82 10.94
C ALA A 314 6.70 10.48 10.14
N CYS A 315 5.97 11.48 9.62
CA CYS A 315 4.79 11.24 8.78
C CYS A 315 5.13 10.35 7.56
N GLY A 316 6.23 10.63 6.86
CA GLY A 316 6.67 9.84 5.71
C GLY A 316 7.05 8.40 6.08
N HIS A 317 7.85 8.23 7.14
CA HIS A 317 8.23 6.88 7.59
C HIS A 317 7.04 6.07 8.13
N LEU A 318 6.13 6.70 8.87
CA LEU A 318 4.89 6.06 9.34
C LEU A 318 3.98 5.65 8.18
N ALA A 319 3.86 6.47 7.13
CA ALA A 319 3.11 6.12 5.93
C ALA A 319 3.64 4.82 5.29
N ASN A 320 4.97 4.72 5.15
CA ASN A 320 5.61 3.52 4.61
C ASN A 320 5.38 2.30 5.51
N VAL A 321 5.48 2.45 6.84
CA VAL A 321 5.24 1.36 7.81
C VAL A 321 3.79 0.87 7.75
N PHE A 322 2.81 1.78 7.80
CA PHE A 322 1.39 1.43 7.71
C PHE A 322 1.09 0.67 6.42
N PHE A 323 1.58 1.19 5.30
CA PHE A 323 1.39 0.55 4.00
C PHE A 323 2.10 -0.81 3.90
N PHE A 324 3.30 -0.94 4.45
CA PHE A 324 4.08 -2.18 4.43
C PHE A 324 3.41 -3.29 5.25
N VAL A 325 3.03 -3.01 6.50
CA VAL A 325 2.41 -4.01 7.38
C VAL A 325 1.07 -4.47 6.82
N ILE A 326 0.27 -3.54 6.29
CA ILE A 326 -1.04 -3.88 5.74
C ILE A 326 -0.93 -4.66 4.43
N SER A 327 0.06 -4.32 3.59
CA SER A 327 0.39 -5.09 2.39
C SER A 327 0.79 -6.52 2.73
N ILE A 328 1.72 -6.72 3.68
CA ILE A 328 2.11 -8.07 4.11
C ILE A 328 0.92 -8.85 4.67
N THR A 329 0.06 -8.21 5.46
CA THR A 329 -1.12 -8.87 6.04
C THR A 329 -2.11 -9.29 4.95
N ALA A 330 -2.34 -8.44 3.95
CA ALA A 330 -3.20 -8.74 2.81
C ALA A 330 -2.59 -9.84 1.92
N LEU A 331 -1.28 -9.79 1.66
CA LEU A 331 -0.54 -10.82 0.92
C LEU A 331 -0.59 -12.17 1.64
N HIS A 332 -0.38 -12.18 2.96
CA HIS A 332 -0.53 -13.39 3.76
C HIS A 332 -1.94 -13.95 3.62
N ALA A 333 -2.99 -13.12 3.75
CA ALA A 333 -4.36 -13.59 3.58
C ALA A 333 -4.60 -14.14 2.16
N PHE A 334 -4.10 -13.47 1.13
CA PHE A 334 -4.24 -13.86 -0.27
C PHE A 334 -3.54 -15.20 -0.57
N VAL A 335 -2.24 -15.31 -0.29
CA VAL A 335 -1.44 -16.50 -0.60
C VAL A 335 -1.97 -17.72 0.15
N TYR A 336 -2.22 -17.59 1.46
CA TYR A 336 -2.70 -18.73 2.24
C TYR A 336 -4.13 -19.12 1.87
N TYR A 337 -5.01 -18.18 1.50
CA TYR A 337 -6.37 -18.54 1.10
C TYR A 337 -6.44 -19.22 -0.26
N LYS A 338 -5.63 -18.76 -1.23
CA LYS A 338 -5.62 -19.27 -2.61
C LYS A 338 -4.77 -20.53 -2.77
N TRP A 339 -3.74 -20.70 -1.95
CA TRP A 339 -2.77 -21.79 -2.06
C TRP A 339 -2.88 -22.81 -0.91
N GLN A 340 -4.09 -23.07 -0.43
CA GLN A 340 -4.34 -24.04 0.64
C GLN A 340 -5.10 -25.28 0.14
N ALA A 341 -4.60 -26.46 0.50
CA ALA A 341 -5.32 -27.73 0.30
C ALA A 341 -6.23 -28.07 1.49
N VAL A 342 -5.92 -27.51 2.67
CA VAL A 342 -6.67 -27.66 3.93
C VAL A 342 -6.90 -26.28 4.52
N ALA A 343 -8.04 -26.04 5.17
CA ALA A 343 -8.40 -24.70 5.67
C ALA A 343 -7.48 -24.24 6.82
N HIS A 344 -6.47 -23.43 6.51
CA HIS A 344 -5.61 -22.75 7.51
C HIS A 344 -6.03 -21.30 7.73
N VAL A 345 -6.50 -20.64 6.66
CA VAL A 345 -6.94 -19.25 6.66
C VAL A 345 -8.27 -19.19 5.92
N LEU A 346 -9.27 -18.58 6.55
CA LEU A 346 -10.57 -18.33 5.92
C LEU A 346 -10.55 -17.03 5.13
N LEU A 347 -11.62 -16.81 4.35
CA LEU A 347 -11.86 -15.54 3.66
C LEU A 347 -11.67 -14.34 4.61
N PRO A 348 -11.05 -13.23 4.15
CA PRO A 348 -10.83 -12.04 4.95
C PRO A 348 -12.10 -11.55 5.65
N SER A 349 -12.08 -11.53 6.98
CA SER A 349 -13.23 -11.03 7.75
C SER A 349 -13.52 -9.55 7.43
N ALA A 350 -14.78 -9.14 7.57
CA ALA A 350 -15.18 -7.73 7.39
C ALA A 350 -14.36 -6.74 8.24
N ARG A 351 -13.88 -7.17 9.42
CA ARG A 351 -12.98 -6.39 10.26
C ARG A 351 -11.61 -6.17 9.61
N LEU A 352 -11.04 -7.20 8.98
CA LEU A 352 -9.77 -7.09 8.27
C LEU A 352 -9.92 -6.19 7.03
N GLN A 353 -11.00 -6.34 6.27
CA GLN A 353 -11.30 -5.45 5.15
C GLN A 353 -11.39 -3.97 5.59
N TYR A 354 -12.05 -3.70 6.73
CA TYR A 354 -12.10 -2.35 7.31
C TYR A 354 -10.71 -1.83 7.71
N LEU A 355 -9.89 -2.65 8.38
CA LEU A 355 -8.53 -2.26 8.77
C LEU A 355 -7.67 -1.96 7.55
N VAL A 356 -7.70 -2.82 6.52
CA VAL A 356 -6.94 -2.62 5.28
C VAL A 356 -7.32 -1.30 4.62
N ARG A 357 -8.62 -1.06 4.45
CA ARG A 357 -9.13 0.19 3.88
C ARG A 357 -8.67 1.41 4.67
N THR A 358 -8.81 1.38 6.00
CA THR A 358 -8.45 2.52 6.85
C THR A 358 -6.96 2.84 6.80
N TYR A 359 -6.08 1.84 6.91
CA TYR A 359 -4.64 2.10 6.90
C TYR A 359 -4.13 2.61 5.54
N VAL A 360 -4.69 2.12 4.42
CA VAL A 360 -4.31 2.66 3.10
C VAL A 360 -4.79 4.11 2.95
N ILE A 361 -6.02 4.42 3.34
CA ILE A 361 -6.56 5.80 3.33
C ILE A 361 -5.73 6.74 4.20
N VAL A 362 -5.23 6.29 5.35
CA VAL A 362 -4.37 7.09 6.24
C VAL A 362 -2.94 7.21 5.71
N SER A 363 -2.40 6.18 5.07
CA SER A 363 -1.03 6.21 4.53
C SER A 363 -0.87 7.21 3.37
N PHE A 364 -1.90 7.37 2.54
CA PHE A 364 -1.84 8.27 1.37
C PHE A 364 -1.55 9.74 1.72
N PRO A 365 -2.34 10.43 2.58
CA PRO A 365 -2.09 11.84 2.89
C PRO A 365 -0.74 12.05 3.60
N LEU A 366 -0.33 11.12 4.46
CA LEU A 366 0.98 11.16 5.12
C LEU A 366 2.13 11.06 4.08
N LYS A 367 1.99 10.17 3.10
CA LYS A 367 2.97 10.03 2.02
C LYS A 367 2.97 11.22 1.07
N ALA A 368 1.80 11.73 0.71
CA ALA A 368 1.66 12.92 -0.14
C ALA A 368 2.34 14.14 0.49
N PHE A 369 2.24 14.28 1.82
CA PHE A 369 2.92 15.35 2.55
C PHE A 369 4.44 15.20 2.53
N GLU A 370 4.99 13.98 2.68
CA GLU A 370 6.43 13.72 2.53
C GLU A 370 6.93 14.13 1.13
N ILE A 371 6.22 13.73 0.07
CA ILE A 371 6.58 14.07 -1.31
C ILE A 371 6.49 15.56 -1.58
N PHE A 372 5.47 16.24 -1.05
CA PHE A 372 5.37 17.69 -1.14
C PHE A 372 6.60 18.38 -0.53
N VAL A 373 7.02 17.96 0.67
CA VAL A 373 8.21 18.51 1.34
C VAL A 373 9.49 18.18 0.57
N LEU A 374 9.62 16.97 0.02
CA LEU A 374 10.75 16.58 -0.82
C LEU A 374 10.85 17.47 -2.06
N ILE A 375 9.74 17.71 -2.76
CA ILE A 375 9.69 18.60 -3.94
C ILE A 375 10.01 20.04 -3.53
N TRP A 376 9.47 20.50 -2.40
CA TRP A 376 9.78 21.83 -1.87
C TRP A 376 11.28 22.00 -1.65
N HIS A 377 11.93 21.05 -0.98
CA HIS A 377 13.38 21.07 -0.81
C HIS A 377 14.11 21.12 -2.15
N HIS A 378 13.75 20.27 -3.11
CA HIS A 378 14.37 20.25 -4.45
C HIS A 378 14.23 21.57 -5.20
N VAL A 379 13.07 22.23 -5.09
CA VAL A 379 12.81 23.52 -5.76
C VAL A 379 13.56 24.68 -5.09
N THR A 380 13.92 24.55 -3.81
CA THR A 380 14.61 25.61 -3.05
C THR A 380 16.14 25.50 -3.03
N VAL A 381 16.73 24.48 -3.65
CA VAL A 381 18.18 24.25 -3.64
C VAL A 381 18.94 25.42 -4.28
N ASP A 382 20.05 25.80 -3.67
CA ASP A 382 20.95 26.81 -4.21
C ASP A 382 21.99 26.13 -5.11
N ILE A 383 22.05 26.54 -6.38
CA ILE A 383 22.95 25.94 -7.36
C ILE A 383 23.73 27.05 -8.06
N PHE A 384 25.05 26.87 -8.16
CA PHE A 384 25.94 27.79 -8.84
C PHE A 384 26.92 27.04 -9.74
N LEU A 385 27.16 27.59 -10.94
CA LEU A 385 28.14 27.07 -11.90
C LEU A 385 29.41 27.92 -11.83
N ILE A 386 30.54 27.26 -11.53
CA ILE A 386 31.86 27.89 -11.44
C ILE A 386 32.57 27.69 -12.78
N ASP A 387 32.80 28.77 -13.52
CA ASP A 387 33.57 28.73 -14.77
C ASP A 387 35.05 28.98 -14.49
N TRP A 388 35.88 28.00 -14.84
CA TRP A 388 37.33 28.03 -14.64
C TRP A 388 38.10 28.60 -15.84
N GLU A 389 37.42 28.90 -16.94
CA GLU A 389 38.05 29.41 -18.14
C GLU A 389 38.51 30.87 -17.95
N GLN A 390 39.71 31.17 -18.43
CA GLN A 390 40.30 32.51 -18.36
C GLN A 390 40.34 33.15 -19.75
N PRO A 391 40.16 34.49 -19.86
CA PRO A 391 40.20 35.17 -21.15
C PRO A 391 41.57 34.99 -21.83
N ARG A 392 41.56 34.83 -23.16
CA ARG A 392 42.80 34.59 -23.92
C ARG A 392 43.44 35.90 -24.30
N ALA A 393 44.68 36.14 -23.90
CA ALA A 393 45.49 37.23 -24.45
C ALA A 393 46.37 36.67 -25.57
N GLN A 394 46.09 37.00 -26.83
CA GLN A 394 46.93 36.64 -27.97
C GLN A 394 47.31 37.88 -28.77
N LYS A 395 48.61 38.15 -28.91
CA LYS A 395 49.16 39.28 -29.71
C LYS A 395 48.40 40.61 -29.48
N GLN A 396 48.29 41.03 -28.21
CA GLN A 396 47.63 42.27 -27.75
C GLN A 396 46.08 42.30 -27.84
N THR A 397 45.40 41.28 -28.37
CA THR A 397 43.93 41.16 -28.26
C THR A 397 43.54 40.23 -27.11
N ILE A 398 42.54 40.64 -26.34
CA ILE A 398 41.91 39.84 -25.28
C ILE A 398 40.63 39.24 -25.89
N PHE A 399 40.56 37.92 -26.00
CA PHE A 399 39.33 37.21 -26.35
C PHE A 399 38.58 36.86 -25.08
N ASP A 400 37.31 37.26 -25.04
CA ASP A 400 36.41 36.96 -23.95
C ASP A 400 36.03 35.48 -23.92
N VAL A 401 35.60 35.04 -22.74
CA VAL A 401 35.20 33.67 -22.47
C VAL A 401 33.79 33.42 -23.01
N SER A 402 33.58 32.30 -23.71
CA SER A 402 32.24 31.95 -24.22
C SER A 402 31.28 31.62 -23.07
N ALA A 403 30.14 32.30 -23.04
CA ALA A 403 29.05 32.00 -22.10
C ALA A 403 28.28 30.72 -22.48
N TRP A 404 28.39 30.25 -23.73
CA TRP A 404 27.62 29.11 -24.24
C TRP A 404 27.92 27.80 -23.53
N ARG A 405 29.14 27.61 -23.02
CA ARG A 405 29.49 26.43 -22.21
C ARG A 405 28.66 26.37 -20.92
N THR A 406 28.53 27.50 -20.24
CA THR A 406 27.72 27.61 -19.02
C THR A 406 26.25 27.34 -19.31
N TYR A 407 25.72 27.88 -20.41
CA TYR A 407 24.35 27.56 -20.86
C TYR A 407 24.17 26.09 -21.26
N PHE A 408 25.18 25.48 -21.88
CA PHE A 408 25.14 24.07 -22.26
C PHE A 408 25.08 23.15 -21.02
N VAL A 409 25.96 23.39 -20.04
CA VAL A 409 25.95 22.65 -18.76
C VAL A 409 24.66 22.91 -17.99
N ALA A 410 24.18 24.15 -17.98
CA ALA A 410 22.90 24.54 -17.36
C ALA A 410 21.70 23.81 -17.97
N ASN A 411 21.64 23.70 -19.30
CA ASN A 411 20.60 22.94 -20.00
C ASN A 411 20.68 21.44 -19.70
N LYS A 412 21.89 20.88 -19.68
CA LYS A 412 22.09 19.48 -19.32
C LYS A 412 21.69 19.19 -17.87
N TRP A 413 21.96 20.11 -16.95
CA TRP A 413 21.45 20.02 -15.58
C TRP A 413 19.92 20.02 -15.54
N GLY A 414 19.27 20.91 -16.30
CA GLY A 414 17.80 20.93 -16.43
C GLY A 414 17.20 19.63 -16.96
N GLU A 415 17.89 18.97 -17.91
CA GLU A 415 17.49 17.68 -18.48
C GLU A 415 17.51 16.56 -17.43
N ILE A 416 18.58 16.45 -16.64
CA ILE A 416 18.75 15.35 -15.67
C ILE A 416 17.88 15.48 -14.41
N GLN A 417 17.35 16.66 -14.09
CA GLN A 417 16.57 16.89 -12.87
C GLN A 417 15.41 15.91 -12.71
N THR A 418 14.63 15.69 -13.77
CA THR A 418 13.41 14.87 -13.77
C THR A 418 13.64 13.45 -14.30
N VAL A 419 14.89 13.06 -14.58
CA VAL A 419 15.20 11.69 -15.01
C VAL A 419 14.95 10.72 -13.85
N ARG A 420 14.19 9.66 -14.14
CA ARG A 420 13.89 8.56 -13.24
C ARG A 420 14.58 7.29 -13.70
N LYS A 421 14.87 6.38 -12.78
CA LYS A 421 15.44 5.06 -13.11
C LYS A 421 14.44 4.16 -13.85
N THR A 422 13.14 4.39 -13.61
CA THR A 422 12.05 3.65 -14.24
C THR A 422 11.09 4.59 -14.94
N SER A 423 10.49 4.11 -16.04
CA SER A 423 9.44 4.82 -16.77
C SER A 423 8.08 4.49 -16.16
N VAL A 424 7.41 5.52 -15.61
CA VAL A 424 6.09 5.42 -14.98
C VAL A 424 5.01 5.02 -15.99
N LEU A 425 5.09 5.52 -17.22
CA LEU A 425 4.13 5.17 -18.27
C LEU A 425 4.20 3.67 -18.59
N LEU A 426 5.42 3.14 -18.80
CA LEU A 426 5.63 1.72 -19.07
C LEU A 426 5.13 0.86 -17.90
N GLN A 427 5.45 1.27 -16.67
CA GLN A 427 5.00 0.62 -15.43
C GLN A 427 3.48 0.49 -15.39
N LEU A 428 2.75 1.59 -15.59
CA LEU A 428 1.29 1.61 -15.53
C LEU A 428 0.65 0.80 -16.68
N CYS A 429 1.17 0.89 -17.89
CA CYS A 429 0.71 0.09 -19.02
C CYS A 429 0.88 -1.41 -18.76
N LEU A 430 2.04 -1.84 -18.27
CA LEU A 430 2.31 -3.24 -17.95
C LEU A 430 1.45 -3.74 -16.78
N VAL A 431 1.25 -2.94 -15.74
CA VAL A 431 0.36 -3.29 -14.61
C VAL A 431 -1.08 -3.50 -15.09
N VAL A 432 -1.61 -2.58 -15.91
CA VAL A 432 -2.97 -2.73 -16.47
C VAL A 432 -3.06 -3.92 -17.41
N PHE A 433 -2.03 -4.14 -18.25
CA PHE A 433 -1.96 -5.31 -19.13
C PHE A 433 -2.04 -6.61 -18.33
N VAL A 434 -1.22 -6.76 -17.29
CA VAL A 434 -1.22 -7.97 -16.44
C VAL A 434 -2.54 -8.15 -15.70
N LEU A 435 -3.11 -7.09 -15.13
CA LEU A 435 -4.36 -7.19 -14.35
C LEU A 435 -5.59 -7.45 -15.22
N LYS A 436 -5.76 -6.68 -16.30
CA LYS A 436 -6.96 -6.70 -17.15
C LYS A 436 -6.84 -7.61 -18.37
N VAL A 437 -5.72 -7.56 -19.11
CA VAL A 437 -5.56 -8.30 -20.36
C VAL A 437 -5.20 -9.76 -20.09
N CYS A 438 -4.28 -10.03 -19.17
CA CYS A 438 -3.98 -11.42 -18.76
C CYS A 438 -5.05 -12.01 -17.83
N GLY A 439 -6.02 -11.21 -17.37
CA GLY A 439 -7.15 -11.67 -16.57
C GLY A 439 -6.81 -12.01 -15.11
N LEU A 440 -5.70 -11.53 -14.55
CA LEU A 440 -5.33 -11.78 -13.15
C LEU A 440 -6.32 -11.16 -12.15
N GLU A 441 -7.12 -10.17 -12.54
CA GLU A 441 -8.19 -9.61 -11.70
C GLU A 441 -9.11 -10.69 -11.11
N HIS A 442 -9.41 -11.74 -11.88
CA HIS A 442 -10.26 -12.85 -11.44
C HIS A 442 -9.66 -13.65 -10.26
N TRP A 443 -8.36 -13.49 -9.97
CA TRP A 443 -7.76 -14.09 -8.78
C TRP A 443 -8.25 -13.44 -7.49
N SER A 444 -8.90 -12.27 -7.57
CA SER A 444 -9.48 -11.59 -6.41
C SER A 444 -10.86 -12.11 -5.98
N LEU A 445 -11.44 -13.06 -6.71
CA LEU A 445 -12.73 -13.67 -6.37
C LEU A 445 -12.71 -14.38 -5.01
N ASN A 446 -13.85 -14.45 -4.33
CA ASN A 446 -14.01 -15.08 -3.00
C ASN A 446 -13.88 -16.62 -3.01
N ILE A 447 -13.55 -17.22 -4.15
CA ILE A 447 -13.40 -18.67 -4.34
C ILE A 447 -11.92 -19.06 -4.12
N PRO A 448 -11.61 -20.23 -3.54
CA PRO A 448 -10.22 -20.68 -3.35
C PRO A 448 -9.48 -20.92 -4.68
N GLU A 449 -10.15 -21.39 -5.73
CA GLU A 449 -9.54 -21.61 -7.04
C GLU A 449 -9.06 -20.34 -7.75
N LEU A 450 -7.97 -20.51 -8.51
CA LEU A 450 -7.42 -19.50 -9.41
C LEU A 450 -8.00 -19.71 -10.82
N HIS A 451 -8.73 -18.73 -11.31
CA HIS A 451 -9.26 -18.71 -12.67
C HIS A 451 -8.69 -17.51 -13.42
N THR A 452 -8.20 -17.73 -14.64
CA THR A 452 -7.77 -16.65 -15.56
C THR A 452 -8.85 -16.30 -16.58
N SER A 453 -9.89 -17.13 -16.70
CA SER A 453 -11.05 -16.95 -17.58
C SER A 453 -12.35 -17.11 -16.78
N PRO A 454 -13.40 -16.34 -17.08
CA PRO A 454 -14.67 -16.44 -16.36
C PRO A 454 -15.37 -17.77 -16.62
N ASN A 455 -15.35 -18.66 -15.62
CA ASN A 455 -16.16 -19.88 -15.58
C ASN A 455 -17.61 -19.56 -15.12
N HIS A 456 -18.55 -20.49 -15.35
CA HIS A 456 -19.95 -20.36 -14.89
C HIS A 456 -20.06 -20.12 -13.37
N GLU A 457 -19.20 -20.72 -12.55
CA GLU A 457 -19.15 -20.49 -11.09
C GLU A 457 -18.56 -19.13 -10.72
N ALA A 458 -17.59 -18.63 -11.49
CA ALA A 458 -16.95 -17.33 -11.28
C ALA A 458 -17.91 -16.16 -11.57
N LYS A 459 -18.94 -16.36 -12.39
CA LYS A 459 -19.92 -15.33 -12.77
C LYS A 459 -20.81 -14.87 -11.60
N HIS A 460 -20.97 -15.70 -10.57
CA HIS A 460 -21.79 -15.42 -9.40
C HIS A 460 -20.96 -15.10 -8.14
N ALA A 461 -19.64 -15.24 -8.22
CA ALA A 461 -18.75 -14.90 -7.12
C ALA A 461 -18.44 -13.40 -7.10
N SER A 462 -18.52 -12.80 -5.92
CA SER A 462 -18.05 -11.44 -5.69
C SER A 462 -16.55 -11.40 -5.44
N GLU A 463 -15.93 -10.25 -5.71
CA GLU A 463 -14.51 -10.01 -5.47
C GLU A 463 -14.27 -9.53 -4.04
N ASP A 464 -13.18 -10.01 -3.43
CA ASP A 464 -12.76 -9.57 -2.11
C ASP A 464 -11.85 -8.34 -2.24
N ARG A 465 -12.15 -7.30 -1.47
CA ARG A 465 -11.38 -6.05 -1.49
C ARG A 465 -9.93 -6.21 -1.01
N VAL A 466 -9.67 -7.12 -0.07
CA VAL A 466 -8.31 -7.38 0.44
C VAL A 466 -7.50 -8.14 -0.60
N PHE A 467 -8.13 -9.07 -1.33
CA PHE A 467 -7.44 -9.77 -2.42
C PHE A 467 -7.17 -8.87 -3.62
N ARG A 468 -8.10 -7.98 -3.98
CA ARG A 468 -7.87 -6.95 -5.01
C ARG A 468 -6.68 -6.04 -4.64
N PHE A 469 -6.63 -5.59 -3.39
CA PHE A 469 -5.51 -4.80 -2.88
C PHE A 469 -4.19 -5.60 -2.88
N ALA A 470 -4.20 -6.84 -2.39
CA ALA A 470 -3.01 -7.70 -2.38
C ALA A 470 -2.46 -7.90 -3.81
N LEU A 471 -3.33 -8.21 -4.77
CA LEU A 471 -2.97 -8.40 -6.18
C LEU A 471 -2.40 -7.11 -6.78
N SER A 472 -2.98 -5.95 -6.46
CA SER A 472 -2.45 -4.65 -6.88
C SER A 472 -1.01 -4.46 -6.43
N VAL A 473 -0.71 -4.75 -5.16
CA VAL A 473 0.64 -4.61 -4.61
C VAL A 473 1.61 -5.61 -5.25
N VAL A 474 1.24 -6.89 -5.39
CA VAL A 474 2.12 -7.90 -6.02
C VAL A 474 2.47 -7.52 -7.46
N VAL A 475 1.45 -7.21 -8.27
CA VAL A 475 1.66 -6.93 -9.69
C VAL A 475 2.45 -5.64 -9.86
N TYR A 476 2.11 -4.58 -9.13
CA TYR A 476 2.82 -3.30 -9.24
C TYR A 476 4.28 -3.42 -8.80
N VAL A 477 4.56 -4.06 -7.66
CA VAL A 477 5.95 -4.28 -7.20
C VAL A 477 6.69 -5.23 -8.15
N GLY A 478 6.04 -6.30 -8.62
CA GLY A 478 6.65 -7.27 -9.53
C GLY A 478 7.07 -6.64 -10.87
N VAL A 479 6.20 -5.85 -11.49
CA VAL A 479 6.53 -5.11 -12.72
C VAL A 479 7.66 -4.12 -12.47
N TYR A 480 7.66 -3.42 -11.33
CA TYR A 480 8.71 -2.48 -10.98
C TYR A 480 10.07 -3.16 -10.79
N LEU A 481 10.11 -4.31 -10.12
CA LEU A 481 11.36 -5.06 -9.93
C LEU A 481 11.92 -5.54 -11.27
N ILE A 482 11.08 -6.05 -12.17
CA ILE A 482 11.48 -6.44 -13.53
C ILE A 482 12.02 -5.23 -14.27
N GLN A 483 11.30 -4.10 -14.24
CA GLN A 483 11.73 -2.87 -14.88
C GLN A 483 13.05 -2.36 -14.31
N TRP A 484 13.20 -2.32 -12.99
CA TRP A 484 14.41 -1.87 -12.31
C TRP A 484 15.62 -2.74 -12.68
N ILE A 485 15.46 -4.07 -12.72
CA ILE A 485 16.52 -5.00 -13.16
C ILE A 485 16.93 -4.71 -14.60
N LEU A 486 15.96 -4.50 -15.51
CA LEU A 486 16.24 -4.23 -16.92
C LEU A 486 16.92 -2.86 -17.12
N PHE A 487 16.39 -1.80 -16.53
CA PHE A 487 16.92 -0.46 -16.71
C PHE A 487 18.24 -0.25 -15.95
N SER A 488 18.29 -0.58 -14.66
CA SER A 488 19.50 -0.34 -13.87
C SER A 488 20.58 -1.40 -14.09
N GLY A 489 20.18 -2.68 -14.24
CA GLY A 489 21.14 -3.77 -14.45
C GLY A 489 21.73 -3.83 -15.86
N ILE A 490 20.92 -3.52 -16.89
CA ILE A 490 21.32 -3.68 -18.30
C ILE A 490 21.47 -2.32 -18.98
N TYR A 491 20.42 -1.49 -19.00
CA TYR A 491 20.43 -0.26 -19.79
C TYR A 491 21.48 0.75 -19.30
N GLU A 492 21.55 1.02 -17.99
CA GLU A 492 22.51 1.98 -17.42
C GLU A 492 23.96 1.52 -17.59
N ARG A 493 24.21 0.21 -17.47
CA ARG A 493 25.56 -0.36 -17.51
C ARG A 493 26.11 -0.49 -18.93
N TYR A 494 25.27 -0.80 -19.92
CA TYR A 494 25.71 -1.10 -21.28
C TYR A 494 25.35 -0.05 -22.32
N ILE A 495 24.35 0.80 -22.08
CA ILE A 495 23.82 1.72 -23.11
C ILE A 495 24.10 3.17 -22.72
N LYS A 496 23.55 3.65 -21.60
CA LYS A 496 23.63 5.07 -21.25
C LYS A 496 23.51 5.32 -19.75
N ASN A 497 24.50 5.99 -19.16
CA ASN A 497 24.44 6.51 -17.80
C ASN A 497 24.37 8.05 -17.84
N SER A 498 23.17 8.61 -17.66
CA SER A 498 22.93 10.05 -17.74
C SER A 498 23.59 10.86 -16.63
N ILE A 499 23.81 10.26 -15.46
CA ILE A 499 24.46 10.91 -14.31
C ILE A 499 25.96 11.05 -14.57
N GLN A 500 26.62 9.97 -15.00
CA GLN A 500 28.04 9.99 -15.37
C GLN A 500 28.30 10.90 -16.57
N GLU A 501 27.43 10.84 -17.60
CA GLU A 501 27.52 11.71 -18.78
C GLU A 501 27.51 13.19 -18.39
N PHE A 502 26.72 13.59 -17.39
CA PHE A 502 26.71 14.96 -16.89
C PHE A 502 28.04 15.35 -16.22
N VAL A 503 28.63 14.47 -15.41
CA VAL A 503 29.93 14.72 -14.77
C VAL A 503 31.03 14.86 -15.84
N ASP A 504 31.01 14.00 -16.86
CA ASP A 504 31.93 14.07 -17.99
C ASP A 504 31.78 15.39 -18.75
N ILE A 505 30.54 15.83 -19.02
CA ILE A 505 30.24 17.13 -19.66
C ILE A 505 30.79 18.29 -18.83
N CYS A 506 30.66 18.26 -17.51
CA CYS A 506 31.22 19.30 -16.63
C CYS A 506 32.74 19.39 -16.77
N SER A 507 33.41 18.24 -16.86
CA SER A 507 34.86 18.18 -17.05
C SER A 507 35.32 18.67 -18.43
N LEU A 508 34.59 18.32 -19.49
CA LEU A 508 34.88 18.76 -20.86
C LEU A 508 34.64 20.27 -21.03
N ALA A 509 33.61 20.81 -20.37
CA ALA A 509 33.26 22.22 -20.43
C ALA A 509 34.12 23.10 -19.50
N ASN A 510 34.99 22.52 -18.66
CA ASN A 510 35.78 23.21 -17.64
C ASN A 510 34.91 24.01 -16.64
N ILE A 511 33.75 23.47 -16.27
CA ILE A 511 32.77 24.10 -15.38
C ILE A 511 32.51 23.16 -14.20
N SER A 512 32.64 23.67 -12.98
CA SER A 512 32.27 22.92 -11.77
C SER A 512 30.89 23.30 -11.28
N LEU A 513 30.18 22.30 -10.76
CA LEU A 513 28.85 22.49 -10.18
C LEU A 513 28.97 22.56 -8.65
N PHE A 514 28.43 23.61 -8.06
CA PHE A 514 28.37 23.79 -6.62
C PHE A 514 26.90 23.86 -6.18
N VAL A 515 26.44 22.85 -5.45
CA VAL A 515 25.06 22.67 -5.02
C VAL A 515 24.99 22.73 -3.52
N LEU A 516 24.12 23.57 -2.97
CA LEU A 516 23.81 23.65 -1.55
C LEU A 516 22.37 23.16 -1.35
N ALA A 517 22.23 21.92 -0.90
CA ALA A 517 20.94 21.30 -0.61
C ALA A 517 20.34 21.83 0.71
N LEU A 518 21.20 22.16 1.68
CA LEU A 518 20.85 22.77 2.96
C LEU A 518 21.79 23.96 3.22
N GLU A 519 21.66 24.63 4.37
CA GLU A 519 22.44 25.85 4.64
C GLU A 519 23.96 25.62 4.60
N ASN A 520 24.45 24.54 5.22
CA ASN A 520 25.87 24.21 5.26
C ASN A 520 26.21 22.91 4.53
N TYR A 521 25.24 22.19 4.00
CA TYR A 521 25.46 20.88 3.37
C TYR A 521 25.06 20.90 1.90
N GLY A 522 25.83 20.21 1.08
CA GLY A 522 25.61 20.17 -0.35
C GLY A 522 26.45 19.16 -1.09
N PHE A 523 26.62 19.40 -2.38
CA PHE A 523 27.38 18.58 -3.30
C PHE A 523 28.26 19.44 -4.18
N TYR A 524 29.44 18.94 -4.52
CA TYR A 524 30.37 19.57 -5.44
C TYR A 524 30.76 18.58 -6.53
N VAL A 525 30.62 18.98 -7.79
CA VAL A 525 31.12 18.24 -8.94
C VAL A 525 32.27 19.03 -9.53
N HIS A 526 33.45 18.42 -9.49
CA HIS A 526 34.67 18.98 -10.01
C HIS A 526 34.75 18.79 -11.53
N GLY A 527 34.62 19.89 -12.25
CA GLY A 527 34.80 19.93 -13.71
C GLY A 527 36.09 20.60 -14.15
N ARG A 528 36.97 21.00 -13.22
CA ARG A 528 38.22 21.65 -13.58
C ARG A 528 39.27 20.60 -13.93
N LEU A 529 39.92 20.77 -15.07
CA LEU A 529 41.13 20.00 -15.39
C LEU A 529 42.34 20.65 -14.71
N ILE A 530 42.94 19.95 -13.74
CA ILE A 530 44.04 20.49 -12.92
C ILE A 530 45.30 20.71 -13.77
N LYS A 531 45.91 21.89 -13.62
CA LYS A 531 47.27 22.18 -14.11
C LYS A 531 48.29 21.59 -13.14
N SER A 532 49.29 20.86 -13.65
CA SER A 532 50.60 21.01 -13.04
C SER A 532 51.73 20.85 -14.04
N ILE A 533 52.62 21.83 -13.94
CA ILE A 533 53.96 21.87 -14.46
C ILE A 533 54.75 20.78 -13.76
N ARG A 534 55.16 19.75 -14.51
CA ARG A 534 56.40 19.03 -14.21
C ARG A 534 57.41 19.51 -15.25
N VAL A 535 58.03 20.67 -14.98
CA VAL A 535 59.37 20.90 -15.54
C VAL A 535 60.20 19.78 -14.89
N HIS A 536 60.52 18.76 -15.69
CA HIS A 536 61.65 17.91 -15.37
C HIS A 536 62.86 18.85 -15.33
N GLU A 537 63.20 19.30 -14.13
CA GLU A 537 64.39 20.07 -13.85
C GLU A 537 65.59 19.13 -13.99
N LYS A 538 66.03 18.96 -15.24
CA LYS A 538 67.40 18.72 -15.66
C LYS A 538 67.41 18.61 -17.18
N LEU A 539 68.08 19.58 -17.82
CA LEU A 539 68.36 19.75 -19.25
C LEU A 539 67.33 20.55 -20.06
N ARG A 540 67.60 21.85 -20.28
CA ARG A 540 68.03 22.42 -21.59
C ARG A 540 67.51 23.84 -21.88
N LYS A 541 68.45 24.80 -21.75
CA LYS A 541 68.61 26.13 -22.42
C LYS A 541 67.67 27.32 -22.08
N PRO A 542 68.22 28.56 -22.01
CA PRO A 542 67.46 29.77 -21.70
C PRO A 542 67.00 30.47 -23.00
N PHE A 543 65.86 30.10 -23.56
CA PHE A 543 65.22 30.90 -24.60
C PHE A 543 63.74 30.54 -24.83
N GLU A 544 62.86 30.74 -23.84
CA GLU A 544 61.41 30.79 -24.13
C GLU A 544 60.57 31.44 -23.01
N ASN A 545 60.46 32.77 -23.02
CA ASN A 545 59.37 33.51 -22.36
C ASN A 545 58.13 33.57 -23.28
N ARG A 546 57.69 32.42 -23.79
CA ARG A 546 56.48 32.30 -24.61
C ARG A 546 55.95 30.89 -24.39
N PHE A 547 54.67 30.75 -24.07
CA PHE A 547 53.96 29.50 -23.70
C PHE A 547 53.85 29.18 -22.20
N ARG A 548 53.09 30.03 -21.49
CA ARG A 548 52.29 29.57 -20.35
C ARG A 548 51.11 28.74 -20.90
N LYS A 549 51.34 27.47 -21.26
CA LYS A 549 50.28 26.52 -21.64
C LYS A 549 49.65 25.95 -20.37
N THR A 550 48.34 26.02 -20.31
CA THR A 550 47.54 25.87 -19.11
C THR A 550 46.38 24.93 -19.41
N SER A 551 46.22 23.85 -18.64
CA SER A 551 45.31 22.71 -18.85
C SER A 551 45.86 21.66 -19.84
N ALA A 552 45.59 20.38 -19.59
CA ALA A 552 45.95 19.30 -20.52
C ALA A 552 45.25 19.44 -21.88
N HIS A 553 44.14 20.17 -21.90
CA HIS A 553 43.37 20.58 -23.08
C HIS A 553 43.52 22.09 -23.42
N GLY A 554 44.36 22.87 -22.74
CA GLY A 554 44.41 24.32 -22.93
C GLY A 554 43.13 25.06 -22.47
N PHE A 555 42.12 24.97 -23.30
CA PHE A 555 40.83 25.65 -23.26
C PHE A 555 39.74 24.69 -23.76
N SER A 556 38.51 24.80 -23.26
CA SER A 556 37.40 23.93 -23.69
C SER A 556 36.81 24.36 -25.04
N ASP A 557 36.79 25.67 -25.34
CA ASP A 557 36.30 26.20 -26.61
C ASP A 557 37.40 26.17 -27.68
N THR A 558 37.58 25.03 -28.33
CA THR A 558 38.62 24.85 -29.36
C THR A 558 38.06 24.26 -30.65
N ASP A 559 38.86 24.35 -31.71
CA ASP A 559 38.51 23.75 -33.00
C ASP A 559 38.48 22.22 -32.90
N MET A 560 37.72 21.57 -33.78
CA MET A 560 37.51 20.12 -33.76
C MET A 560 38.84 19.35 -33.87
N ALA A 561 39.79 19.88 -34.65
CA ALA A 561 41.12 19.29 -34.79
C ALA A 561 41.92 19.29 -33.49
N THR A 562 41.82 20.38 -32.70
CA THR A 562 42.46 20.48 -31.38
C THR A 562 41.79 19.56 -30.36
N LEU A 563 40.46 19.50 -30.34
CA LEU A 563 39.72 18.61 -29.45
C LEU A 563 40.08 17.14 -29.69
N ARG A 564 40.09 16.70 -30.96
CA ARG A 564 40.46 15.32 -31.33
C ARG A 564 41.88 14.96 -30.90
N LYS A 565 42.82 15.91 -31.03
CA LYS A 565 44.21 15.71 -30.59
C LYS A 565 44.32 15.54 -29.07
N GLN A 566 43.44 16.18 -28.31
CA GLN A 566 43.46 16.10 -26.86
C GLN A 566 42.78 14.84 -26.35
N LEU A 567 41.67 14.42 -26.95
CA LEU A 567 41.05 13.12 -26.69
C LEU A 567 42.02 11.96 -26.94
N ARG A 568 42.81 12.02 -28.02
CA ARG A 568 43.85 11.02 -28.29
C ARG A 568 44.95 10.99 -27.23
N ARG A 569 45.30 12.14 -26.66
CA ARG A 569 46.28 12.20 -25.55
C ARG A 569 45.72 11.64 -24.26
N GLU A 570 44.42 11.78 -24.04
CA GLU A 570 43.73 11.16 -22.91
C GLU A 570 43.67 9.63 -23.08
N GLU A 571 43.40 9.14 -24.29
CA GLU A 571 43.48 7.71 -24.62
C GLU A 571 44.90 7.14 -24.43
N GLU A 572 45.93 7.93 -24.76
CA GLU A 572 47.34 7.59 -24.55
C GLU A 572 47.82 7.81 -23.09
N ASP A 573 46.92 8.17 -22.16
CA ASP A 573 47.18 8.47 -20.74
C ASP A 573 48.29 9.53 -20.51
N LEU A 574 48.41 10.47 -21.46
CA LEU A 574 49.34 11.59 -21.43
C LEU A 574 48.75 12.82 -20.72
N VAL A 575 47.61 12.65 -20.07
CA VAL A 575 46.80 13.70 -19.43
C VAL A 575 46.68 13.38 -17.94
N ARG A 576 46.62 14.42 -17.09
CA ARG A 576 46.44 14.22 -15.65
C ARG A 576 44.99 13.80 -15.36
N HIS A 577 44.82 12.91 -14.38
CA HIS A 577 43.55 12.52 -13.75
C HIS A 577 42.61 13.70 -13.48
N ARG A 578 41.30 13.45 -13.62
CA ARG A 578 40.25 14.49 -13.64
C ARG A 578 39.76 14.91 -12.24
N GLY A 579 40.23 14.30 -11.17
CA GLY A 579 39.74 14.56 -9.81
C GLY A 579 40.32 15.81 -9.13
N LEU A 580 39.68 16.23 -8.04
CA LEU A 580 40.07 17.43 -7.25
C LEU A 580 41.41 17.24 -6.53
N VAL A 581 41.66 16.02 -6.00
CA VAL A 581 42.91 15.67 -5.33
C VAL A 581 43.92 15.22 -6.39
N PRO A 582 45.18 15.68 -6.32
CA PRO A 582 46.22 15.24 -7.24
C PRO A 582 46.33 13.70 -7.25
N GLU A 583 46.33 13.11 -8.46
CA GLU A 583 46.45 11.64 -8.68
C GLU A 583 45.19 10.82 -8.38
N SER A 584 44.04 11.47 -8.14
CA SER A 584 42.74 10.81 -8.02
C SER A 584 41.82 11.12 -9.20
N ASP A 585 40.93 10.17 -9.55
CA ASP A 585 39.84 10.36 -10.53
C ASP A 585 38.50 10.73 -9.89
N HIS A 586 38.47 10.97 -8.57
CA HIS A 586 37.24 11.34 -7.87
C HIS A 586 36.81 12.77 -8.22
N GLN A 587 35.67 12.89 -8.91
CA GLN A 587 35.11 14.18 -9.35
C GLN A 587 33.93 14.66 -8.51
N THR A 588 33.19 13.76 -7.85
CA THR A 588 32.03 14.12 -7.03
C THR A 588 32.39 14.10 -5.55
N PHE A 589 31.88 15.09 -4.82
CA PHE A 589 32.10 15.26 -3.40
C PHE A 589 30.81 15.66 -2.71
N GLN A 590 30.59 15.15 -1.51
CA GLN A 590 29.61 15.75 -0.61
C GLN A 590 30.32 16.80 0.25
N ILE A 591 29.73 17.98 0.39
CA ILE A 591 30.41 19.10 1.05
C ILE A 591 29.65 19.52 2.29
N LEU A 592 30.41 19.75 3.36
CA LEU A 592 29.96 20.39 4.58
C LEU A 592 30.78 21.66 4.77
N ILE A 593 30.14 22.81 4.62
CA ILE A 593 30.78 24.12 4.50
C ILE A 593 30.72 24.87 5.84
N PRO A 594 31.73 25.70 6.16
CA PRO A 594 31.69 26.55 7.34
C PRO A 594 30.55 27.57 7.28
N THR A 595 29.86 27.80 8.40
CA THR A 595 28.77 28.79 8.51
C THR A 595 29.19 30.20 8.07
N LYS A 596 30.46 30.57 8.31
CA LYS A 596 31.04 31.84 7.86
C LYS A 596 31.02 31.98 6.33
N LEU A 597 31.38 30.91 5.60
CA LEU A 597 31.38 30.91 4.14
C LEU A 597 29.96 31.10 3.61
N ARG A 598 28.98 30.41 4.21
CA ARG A 598 27.57 30.57 3.83
C ARG A 598 27.06 31.99 4.06
N GLY A 599 27.43 32.62 5.17
CA GLY A 599 27.10 34.02 5.45
C GLY A 599 27.64 34.98 4.39
N ILE A 600 28.90 34.81 4.00
CA ILE A 600 29.53 35.61 2.94
C ILE A 600 28.84 35.35 1.59
N TYR A 601 28.62 34.09 1.24
CA TYR A 601 27.94 33.71 0.00
C TYR A 601 26.54 34.34 -0.11
N LYS A 602 25.75 34.29 0.98
CA LYS A 602 24.42 34.91 1.03
C LYS A 602 24.51 36.43 0.88
N SER A 603 25.46 37.08 1.56
CA SER A 603 25.69 38.53 1.45
C SER A 603 26.10 38.94 0.03
N LEU A 604 26.93 38.13 -0.65
CA LEU A 604 27.32 38.38 -2.04
C LEU A 604 26.14 38.23 -3.01
N LEU A 605 25.18 37.35 -2.71
CA LEU A 605 23.98 37.18 -3.53
C LEU A 605 22.94 38.30 -3.30
N THR A 606 22.91 38.91 -2.10
CA THR A 606 21.89 39.92 -1.71
C THR A 606 22.36 41.38 -1.76
N ASN A 607 23.61 41.68 -1.36
CA ASN A 607 24.11 43.04 -1.13
C ASN A 607 25.27 43.38 -2.08
N LEU A 608 24.97 43.61 -3.36
CA LEU A 608 26.00 43.89 -4.35
C LEU A 608 26.70 45.27 -4.28
N PRO A 609 26.15 46.36 -3.69
CA PRO A 609 26.87 47.65 -3.73
C PRO A 609 27.83 47.95 -2.56
N HIS A 610 27.60 47.44 -1.34
CA HIS A 610 28.17 48.07 -0.12
C HIS A 610 29.27 47.27 0.61
N GLU A 611 29.42 45.96 0.39
CA GLU A 611 30.42 45.12 1.12
C GLU A 611 31.78 44.99 0.39
N LEU A 612 31.88 45.44 -0.86
CA LEU A 612 33.12 45.43 -1.67
C LEU A 612 34.22 46.36 -1.12
N SER A 613 33.91 47.21 -0.14
CA SER A 613 34.88 48.09 0.54
C SER A 613 35.52 47.47 1.78
N ARG A 614 34.98 46.37 2.33
CA ARG A 614 35.52 45.72 3.54
C ARG A 614 36.52 44.61 3.27
N PHE A 615 36.39 43.91 2.14
CA PHE A 615 37.40 42.96 1.70
C PHE A 615 38.46 43.71 0.88
N ASN A 616 39.71 43.72 1.34
CA ASN A 616 40.88 44.30 0.67
C ASN A 616 41.18 43.59 -0.67
N ILE A 617 40.29 43.73 -1.66
CA ILE A 617 40.47 43.31 -3.06
C ILE A 617 40.73 44.57 -3.89
N THR A 618 41.54 45.48 -3.37
CA THR A 618 41.82 46.79 -3.97
C THR A 618 42.89 46.76 -5.07
N ASN A 619 43.61 45.65 -5.24
CA ASN A 619 44.69 45.54 -6.24
C ASN A 619 44.26 44.99 -7.62
N LEU A 620 42.96 44.87 -7.92
CA LEU A 620 42.49 44.31 -9.20
C LEU A 620 41.47 45.15 -9.98
N LYS A 621 41.18 46.39 -9.55
CA LYS A 621 40.35 47.34 -10.32
C LYS A 621 41.24 48.30 -11.13
N LYS A 622 41.89 47.81 -12.19
CA LYS A 622 42.44 48.69 -13.24
C LYS A 622 41.90 48.24 -14.59
N GLY A 623 40.91 48.98 -15.06
CA GLY A 623 40.34 48.87 -16.41
C GLY A 623 38.96 48.22 -16.45
N ASN A 624 37.90 49.02 -16.33
CA ASN A 624 36.86 49.10 -17.36
C ASN A 624 35.82 50.16 -16.99
N LYS A 625 35.46 50.96 -18.01
CA LYS A 625 34.48 52.05 -17.94
C LYS A 625 33.08 51.49 -17.63
N SER A 626 32.37 52.19 -16.75
CA SER A 626 30.99 51.91 -16.34
C SER A 626 30.01 52.15 -17.50
N VAL A 627 29.31 51.09 -17.91
CA VAL A 627 28.04 51.17 -18.65
C VAL A 627 26.94 50.75 -17.68
N SER A 628 25.85 51.49 -17.67
CA SER A 628 24.76 51.36 -16.68
C SER A 628 23.55 50.66 -17.29
N GLY A 629 23.39 49.37 -17.00
CA GLY A 629 22.16 48.62 -17.19
C GLY A 629 21.92 47.63 -16.05
N SER A 630 20.66 47.29 -15.77
CA SER A 630 20.30 46.26 -14.76
C SER A 630 20.98 44.90 -15.01
N GLY A 631 21.22 44.56 -16.29
CA GLY A 631 21.97 43.36 -16.70
C GLY A 631 23.47 43.40 -16.42
N ASP A 632 24.07 44.58 -16.27
CA ASP A 632 25.50 44.70 -15.92
C ASP A 632 25.73 44.35 -14.45
N HIS A 633 24.74 44.60 -13.58
CA HIS A 633 24.82 44.26 -12.16
C HIS A 633 24.74 42.75 -11.92
N THR A 634 23.93 41.99 -12.66
CA THR A 634 23.88 40.52 -12.56
C THR A 634 25.17 39.88 -13.08
N MET A 635 25.76 40.43 -14.16
CA MET A 635 27.05 39.98 -14.67
C MET A 635 28.19 40.26 -13.68
N GLN A 636 28.24 41.46 -13.09
CA GLN A 636 29.21 41.79 -12.04
C GLN A 636 29.06 40.89 -10.81
N ALA A 637 27.82 40.55 -10.43
CA ALA A 637 27.53 39.60 -9.36
C ALA A 637 28.10 38.21 -9.67
N TYR A 638 27.82 37.70 -10.87
CA TYR A 638 28.31 36.41 -11.32
C TYR A 638 29.84 36.34 -11.27
N VAL A 639 30.54 37.32 -11.83
CA VAL A 639 32.02 37.36 -11.83
C VAL A 639 32.59 37.41 -10.41
N THR A 640 31.96 38.16 -9.51
CA THR A 640 32.39 38.28 -8.11
C THR A 640 32.22 36.97 -7.35
N VAL A 641 31.04 36.33 -7.48
CA VAL A 641 30.75 35.04 -6.84
C VAL A 641 31.62 33.93 -7.42
N ASN A 642 31.79 33.89 -8.74
CA ASN A 642 32.66 32.91 -9.41
C ASN A 642 34.10 33.01 -8.89
N ARG A 643 34.64 34.22 -8.80
CA ARG A 643 36.00 34.44 -8.29
C ARG A 643 36.14 34.07 -6.81
N PHE A 644 35.14 34.37 -5.99
CA PHE A 644 35.14 34.00 -4.57
C PHE A 644 35.13 32.48 -4.38
N LEU A 645 34.24 31.76 -5.07
CA LEU A 645 34.16 30.30 -4.98
C LEU A 645 35.40 29.62 -5.59
N ALA A 646 35.94 30.14 -6.69
CA ALA A 646 37.19 29.66 -7.26
C ALA A 646 38.36 29.81 -6.26
N ALA A 647 38.46 30.96 -5.58
CA ALA A 647 39.47 31.20 -4.55
C ALA A 647 39.31 30.29 -3.32
N PHE A 648 38.08 29.96 -2.94
CA PHE A 648 37.80 29.00 -1.88
C PHE A 648 38.27 27.59 -2.25
N ILE A 649 37.93 27.10 -3.44
CA ILE A 649 38.32 25.76 -3.90
C ILE A 649 39.84 25.64 -4.11
N GLU A 650 40.53 26.73 -4.48
CA GLU A 650 41.99 26.79 -4.64
C GLU A 650 42.78 26.96 -3.33
N HIS A 651 42.14 26.85 -2.16
CA HIS A 651 42.79 27.07 -0.85
C HIS A 651 43.43 28.47 -0.71
N ALA A 652 42.98 29.46 -1.49
CA ALA A 652 43.55 30.81 -1.49
C ALA A 652 43.09 31.64 -0.28
N LEU A 653 41.98 31.24 0.36
CA LEU A 653 41.39 31.91 1.52
C LEU A 653 41.80 31.17 2.80
N LYS A 654 42.89 31.61 3.45
CA LYS A 654 43.44 30.95 4.66
C LYS A 654 42.44 30.84 5.83
N ASP A 655 41.49 31.76 5.92
CA ASP A 655 40.47 31.78 6.98
C ASP A 655 39.28 30.84 6.70
N LEU A 656 39.17 30.32 5.47
CA LEU A 656 38.08 29.48 4.98
C LEU A 656 38.68 28.28 4.25
N ASP A 657 39.29 27.39 5.02
CA ASP A 657 39.96 26.20 4.50
C ASP A 657 39.05 24.95 4.55
N TYR A 658 39.35 23.95 3.71
CA TYR A 658 38.66 22.67 3.69
C TYR A 658 39.60 21.46 3.60
N GLU A 659 39.15 20.35 4.16
CA GLU A 659 39.84 19.06 4.14
C GLU A 659 39.04 18.04 3.33
N VAL A 660 39.74 17.22 2.55
CA VAL A 660 39.16 16.08 1.83
C VAL A 660 39.35 14.82 2.66
N ARG A 661 38.26 14.12 3.00
CA ARG A 661 38.29 12.90 3.82
C ARG A 661 37.26 11.87 3.37
N ASP A 662 37.46 10.62 3.74
CA ASP A 662 36.43 9.58 3.55
C ASP A 662 35.41 9.59 4.70
N ARG A 663 34.17 9.16 4.43
CA ARG A 663 33.19 8.92 5.49
C ARG A 663 33.58 7.68 6.30
N LEU A 664 33.45 7.77 7.62
CA LEU A 664 33.52 6.58 8.48
C LEU A 664 32.34 5.64 8.16
N PHE A 665 32.51 4.34 8.40
CA PHE A 665 31.44 3.36 8.16
C PHE A 665 30.12 3.74 8.84
N ILE A 666 30.15 4.22 10.09
CA ILE A 666 28.96 4.65 10.82
C ILE A 666 28.35 5.93 10.22
N GLU A 667 29.18 6.88 9.78
CA GLU A 667 28.74 8.10 9.09
C GLU A 667 28.08 7.77 7.73
N ALA A 668 28.59 6.75 7.03
CA ALA A 668 28.01 6.26 5.78
C ALA A 668 26.71 5.48 6.00
N LEU A 669 26.65 4.59 7.00
CA LEU A 669 25.48 3.72 7.26
C LEU A 669 24.26 4.51 7.74
N LEU A 670 24.45 5.47 8.66
CA LEU A 670 23.36 6.25 9.24
C LEU A 670 23.07 7.55 8.48
N ASP A 671 23.88 7.87 7.46
CA ASP A 671 23.89 9.16 6.78
C ASP A 671 23.96 10.35 7.76
N ILE A 672 24.95 10.29 8.65
CA ILE A 672 25.20 11.30 9.68
C ILE A 672 26.63 11.82 9.61
N GLU A 673 26.83 13.09 9.96
CA GLU A 673 28.16 13.66 10.18
C GLU A 673 28.47 13.66 11.67
N LEU A 674 29.55 13.03 12.12
CA LEU A 674 29.93 13.01 13.54
C LEU A 674 30.71 14.27 13.92
N HIS A 675 31.50 14.81 12.99
CA HIS A 675 32.39 15.96 13.23
C HIS A 675 31.73 17.33 13.02
N ASP A 676 32.09 18.35 13.80
CA ASP A 676 31.50 19.70 13.73
C ASP A 676 32.30 20.59 12.77
N SER A 677 31.68 21.07 11.68
CA SER A 677 32.31 21.85 10.60
C SER A 677 32.44 23.35 10.88
N LYS A 678 32.32 23.76 12.14
CA LYS A 678 32.34 25.19 12.49
C LYS A 678 33.65 25.90 12.16
N VAL A 679 34.75 25.17 12.09
CA VAL A 679 36.10 25.73 11.93
C VAL A 679 36.67 25.48 10.54
N LYS A 680 36.46 24.29 9.97
CA LYS A 680 36.95 23.90 8.63
C LYS A 680 35.86 23.21 7.82
N GLY A 681 35.86 23.45 6.51
CA GLY A 681 35.01 22.73 5.58
C GLY A 681 35.49 21.29 5.41
N ILE A 682 34.55 20.40 5.08
CA ILE A 682 34.85 18.97 4.88
C ILE A 682 34.27 18.55 3.54
N PHE A 683 35.10 17.95 2.70
CA PHE A 683 34.73 17.36 1.42
C PHE A 683 34.84 15.86 1.57
N PHE A 684 33.71 15.17 1.49
CA PHE A 684 33.66 13.72 1.52
C PHE A 684 33.82 13.16 0.12
N ASN A 685 34.76 12.24 -0.06
CA ASN A 685 34.86 11.47 -1.29
C ASN A 685 33.58 10.64 -1.49
N ASP A 686 33.11 10.59 -2.73
CA ASP A 686 31.89 9.92 -3.14
C ASP A 686 32.14 8.98 -4.32
N ASN A 687 31.27 7.98 -4.47
CA ASN A 687 31.30 6.97 -5.53
C ASN A 687 30.57 7.43 -6.80
N GLY A 688 30.46 8.75 -7.07
CA GLY A 688 29.83 9.29 -8.28
C GLY A 688 28.32 9.55 -8.21
N HIS A 689 27.64 9.17 -7.13
CA HIS A 689 26.15 9.12 -7.07
C HIS A 689 25.52 9.94 -5.95
N SER A 690 26.28 10.63 -5.11
CA SER A 690 25.69 11.30 -3.94
C SER A 690 24.87 12.53 -4.27
N PHE A 691 25.20 13.24 -5.36
CA PHE A 691 24.43 14.40 -5.81
C PHE A 691 23.06 14.03 -6.39
N ASP A 692 22.85 12.74 -6.70
CA ASP A 692 21.56 12.21 -7.15
C ASP A 692 20.44 12.45 -6.13
N ASN A 693 20.78 12.66 -4.85
CA ASN A 693 19.83 13.00 -3.79
C ASN A 693 19.07 14.31 -4.02
N VAL A 694 19.57 15.21 -4.88
CA VAL A 694 18.88 16.46 -5.29
C VAL A 694 18.01 16.24 -6.54
N LEU A 695 18.19 15.10 -7.20
CA LEU A 695 17.48 14.70 -8.41
C LEU A 695 16.35 13.71 -8.06
N TYR A 696 15.49 13.43 -9.04
CA TYR A 696 14.55 12.30 -8.89
C TYR A 696 15.29 10.96 -8.89
N TYR A 697 16.43 10.89 -9.56
CA TYR A 697 17.24 9.70 -9.67
C TYR A 697 17.64 9.10 -8.30
N GLY A 698 18.05 9.92 -7.33
CA GLY A 698 18.39 9.45 -5.98
C GLY A 698 17.18 9.14 -5.10
N ASN A 699 16.03 9.74 -5.39
CA ASN A 699 14.79 9.60 -4.62
C ASN A 699 13.76 8.67 -5.26
N GLU A 700 14.20 7.78 -6.16
CA GLU A 700 13.32 6.89 -6.93
C GLU A 700 12.42 6.04 -6.04
N LEU A 701 12.93 5.50 -4.93
CA LEU A 701 12.15 4.67 -4.01
C LEU A 701 11.00 5.46 -3.36
N SER A 702 11.22 6.72 -3.00
CA SER A 702 10.20 7.58 -2.41
C SER A 702 9.10 7.92 -3.42
N LEU A 703 9.48 8.21 -4.66
CA LEU A 703 8.53 8.48 -5.76
C LEU A 703 7.76 7.20 -6.15
N PHE A 704 8.43 6.06 -6.21
CA PHE A 704 7.80 4.76 -6.46
C PHE A 704 6.78 4.41 -5.39
N THR A 705 7.15 4.51 -4.10
CA THR A 705 6.25 4.21 -2.99
C THR A 705 5.05 5.15 -2.97
N PHE A 706 5.22 6.43 -3.33
CA PHE A 706 4.10 7.35 -3.53
C PHE A 706 3.16 6.90 -4.66
N ASN A 707 3.69 6.59 -5.84
CA ASN A 707 2.87 6.13 -6.97
C ASN A 707 2.13 4.83 -6.66
N LEU A 708 2.77 3.89 -5.94
CA LEU A 708 2.16 2.65 -5.48
C LEU A 708 1.03 2.89 -4.46
N ILE A 709 1.27 3.72 -3.45
CA ILE A 709 0.26 4.05 -2.43
C ILE A 709 -0.93 4.78 -3.07
N PHE A 710 -0.67 5.71 -3.99
CA PHE A 710 -1.73 6.43 -4.68
C PHE A 710 -2.55 5.52 -5.61
N PHE A 711 -1.89 4.63 -6.35
CA PHE A 711 -2.57 3.62 -7.16
C PHE A 711 -3.51 2.75 -6.29
N CYS A 712 -3.02 2.25 -5.16
CA CYS A 712 -3.83 1.43 -4.24
C CYS A 712 -4.95 2.23 -3.56
N PHE A 713 -4.71 3.50 -3.24
CA PHE A 713 -5.72 4.39 -2.67
C PHE A 713 -6.90 4.58 -3.63
N VAL A 714 -6.61 4.87 -4.91
CA VAL A 714 -7.66 4.99 -5.94
C VAL A 714 -8.36 3.66 -6.17
N GLU A 715 -7.62 2.55 -6.23
CA GLU A 715 -8.18 1.21 -6.42
C GLU A 715 -9.20 0.84 -5.32
N ILE A 716 -8.85 1.06 -4.04
CA ILE A 716 -9.74 0.75 -2.91
C ILE A 716 -11.02 1.58 -2.92
N ILE A 717 -10.96 2.83 -3.42
CA ILE A 717 -12.12 3.73 -3.46
C ILE A 717 -13.00 3.47 -4.68
N ALA A 718 -12.38 3.37 -5.86
CA ALA A 718 -13.09 3.28 -7.14
C ALA A 718 -13.36 1.85 -7.61
N GLN A 719 -12.69 0.86 -7.01
CA GLN A 719 -12.76 -0.56 -7.39
C GLN A 719 -12.47 -0.79 -8.89
N ASN A 720 -11.58 0.02 -9.47
CA ASN A 720 -11.25 -0.04 -10.89
C ASN A 720 -9.75 0.23 -11.14
N TYR A 721 -9.04 -0.79 -11.62
CA TYR A 721 -7.60 -0.71 -11.91
C TYR A 721 -7.25 0.27 -13.03
N LEU A 722 -8.12 0.42 -14.04
CA LEU A 722 -7.87 1.33 -15.16
C LEU A 722 -7.93 2.79 -14.70
N LEU A 723 -8.94 3.14 -13.90
CA LEU A 723 -9.06 4.47 -13.34
C LEU A 723 -7.88 4.78 -12.40
N ALA A 724 -7.47 3.81 -11.58
CA ALA A 724 -6.30 3.93 -10.72
C ALA A 724 -5.02 4.21 -11.51
N ALA A 725 -4.81 3.53 -12.63
CA ALA A 725 -3.64 3.75 -13.49
C ALA A 725 -3.67 5.15 -14.14
N ILE A 726 -4.79 5.57 -14.71
CA ILE A 726 -4.93 6.87 -15.37
C ILE A 726 -4.67 8.01 -14.37
N LEU A 727 -5.32 7.97 -13.21
CA LEU A 727 -5.14 9.02 -12.20
C LEU A 727 -3.70 9.05 -11.68
N THR A 728 -3.08 7.88 -11.46
CA THR A 728 -1.66 7.81 -11.03
C THR A 728 -0.73 8.43 -12.07
N GLY A 729 -0.91 8.13 -13.35
CA GLY A 729 -0.10 8.72 -14.42
C GLY A 729 -0.29 10.23 -14.54
N LEU A 730 -1.53 10.73 -14.45
CA LEU A 730 -1.82 12.17 -14.48
C LEU A 730 -1.20 12.91 -13.28
N CYS A 731 -1.22 12.29 -12.09
CA CYS A 731 -0.64 12.87 -10.89
C CYS A 731 0.89 12.97 -11.00
N ASP A 732 1.57 11.88 -11.42
CA ASP A 732 3.02 11.87 -11.60
C ASP A 732 3.49 12.90 -12.64
N GLU A 733 2.79 12.98 -13.78
CA GLU A 733 3.07 13.97 -14.83
C GLU A 733 2.86 15.41 -14.36
N ALA A 734 1.77 15.68 -13.61
CA ALA A 734 1.51 17.00 -13.04
C ALA A 734 2.62 17.41 -12.05
N ILE A 735 3.02 16.50 -11.17
CA ILE A 735 4.11 16.72 -10.20
C ILE A 735 5.44 16.99 -10.93
N ALA A 736 5.76 16.21 -11.96
CA ALA A 736 6.97 16.39 -12.75
C ALA A 736 7.01 17.75 -13.46
N ARG A 737 5.89 18.19 -14.06
CA ARG A 737 5.78 19.50 -14.71
C ARG A 737 5.92 20.67 -13.74
N ILE A 738 5.21 20.61 -12.61
CA ILE A 738 5.29 21.64 -11.56
C ILE A 738 6.73 21.77 -11.07
N ARG A 739 7.39 20.65 -10.76
CA ARG A 739 8.78 20.67 -10.33
C ARG A 739 9.70 21.24 -11.40
N LYS A 740 9.59 20.80 -12.67
CA LYS A 740 10.44 21.29 -13.76
C LYS A 740 10.32 22.81 -13.92
N TYR A 741 9.09 23.32 -13.89
CA TYR A 741 8.81 24.76 -13.97
C TYR A 741 9.41 25.54 -12.79
N CYS A 742 9.12 25.12 -11.56
CA CYS A 742 9.62 25.84 -10.38
C CYS A 742 11.15 25.75 -10.22
N SER A 743 11.73 24.58 -10.54
CA SER A 743 13.16 24.35 -10.49
C SER A 743 13.91 25.19 -11.51
N ARG A 744 13.42 25.28 -12.77
CA ARG A 744 14.00 26.15 -13.80
C ARG A 744 14.08 27.60 -13.35
N LYS A 745 12.99 28.12 -12.80
CA LYS A 745 12.91 29.50 -12.31
C LYS A 745 13.86 29.76 -11.13
N ASN A 746 13.93 28.83 -10.18
CA ASN A 746 14.87 28.96 -9.07
C ASN A 746 16.32 28.84 -9.55
N PHE A 747 16.61 27.90 -10.43
CA PHE A 747 17.95 27.69 -11.00
C PHE A 747 18.45 28.93 -11.75
N ALA A 748 17.65 29.54 -12.62
CA ALA A 748 17.99 30.80 -13.31
C ALA A 748 18.36 31.91 -12.30
N LYS A 749 17.53 32.09 -11.27
CA LYS A 749 17.73 33.09 -10.22
C LYS A 749 19.00 32.86 -9.41
N LYS A 750 19.29 31.61 -9.03
CA LYS A 750 20.41 31.25 -8.13
C LYS A 750 21.74 31.13 -8.86
N ALA A 751 21.73 30.62 -10.08
CA ALA A 751 22.91 30.54 -10.93
C ALA A 751 23.28 31.88 -11.57
N LEU A 752 22.42 32.91 -11.46
CA LEU A 752 22.57 34.23 -12.11
C LEU A 752 22.62 34.12 -13.64
N ILE A 753 21.79 33.23 -14.19
CA ILE A 753 21.70 32.91 -15.62
C ILE A 753 20.34 33.38 -16.14
N ASP A 754 20.29 33.91 -17.36
CA ASP A 754 19.03 34.32 -17.98
C ASP A 754 18.17 33.09 -18.34
N GLU A 755 16.90 33.11 -17.88
CA GLU A 755 15.92 32.04 -18.02
C GLU A 755 15.58 31.73 -19.49
N ASN A 756 15.76 32.70 -20.40
CA ASN A 756 15.48 32.52 -21.83
C ASN A 756 16.40 31.51 -22.51
N PHE A 757 17.60 31.28 -21.95
CA PHE A 757 18.57 30.33 -22.50
C PHE A 757 18.46 28.93 -21.88
N LEU A 758 17.58 28.75 -20.90
CA LEU A 758 17.21 27.44 -20.37
C LEU A 758 16.14 26.82 -21.28
N LEU A 759 16.34 25.60 -21.76
CA LEU A 759 15.44 24.92 -22.69
C LEU A 759 14.48 23.97 -21.96
#